data_AF-A0A939WNF0-F1
#
_entry.id   AF-A0A939WNF0-F1
#
_cell.length_a   1.000
_cell.length_b   1.000
_cell.length_c   1.000
_cell.angle_alpha   90.00
_cell.angle_beta   90.00
_cell.angle_gamma   90.00
#
_symmetry.space_group_name_H-M   'P 1'
#
loop_
_entity.id
_entity.type
_entity.pdbx_description
1 polymer ?
#
loop_
_entity_poly.entity_id
_entity_poly.type
_entity_poly.pdbx_seq_one_letter_code
_entity_poly.pdbx_strand_id
1 'polypeptide(L)'
;MRSIKETNDDLNIKLIKEFKKLKFIMEKSSENEEEDIFRWRFSKFEKPYKIYDSWQKKREDTPQILLWFVFSSIFYYVTLLEKFDEFSEKYIGWLRQKDTKSRFVIFFIFTAFLAWIMIPDSGKESYPVDEKNIGHSIDHSIIADKDYTIINEEETWKNQKRAQNDVPNTYDFVDQKKNLEALNEAFKMMRDAAKENIKETIVAKNLPFPPEFHEILADYVINSGKNSDLREFKTGLPAVFMKKRGDFERIIGTPLSNQVFRDLSENIFPARIPEAIAEISEYFNQNDYYILREGIPDDYVPKHIVVRKKDSYAQEISSEPNQTIKINSFFIQTGKIINSAALKAEILHTKDKLNMSDFTAHGFEIVAEVGSWTMKDSIFYNAETTEYNKIEATNQAPKSERKISRGERVISSGAVITKDDIEVFKVMQEQSENISGESFFLGNFLFIAAFISIVFLVFTRSIGKFRYRNKDMLLMTCLMITALLLLRYAMPRIQEIAYDNKAVYYFFPLPFFVAAVRVLINTETACFFLFLLSAALSMLFPENYFIPVFYLFGSLLFMYIIFHVESSSQIMWQTFKFSIVSMGLALTIGMIDSSLNHSGLNVFAAILCAFGSAMLSGGLLTITIPLFESTLDYVTNIKYVSYSTMSNELIKQMSVYANGTYQHSLTVASLVEVAARELGLNPLKCKVMAYFHDIGKLERPEYFTENQRDRKNAHDNYRPTMSARIITNHVKYGLELAKKYHLGEEIESAIVEHHGTTLVGYFYKKAKELDPNASEAEFKYAGPSPRSKETALLMIADSCEAAVRSMDKKTENGIKTRVQEIIAGKIRENQFVNCNITTKDLQTIEDSLVNTFSGIYHGRVKYPQDKAKEVSPVAAAEVPEQEYK
;
A
#
# COMPACT_ATOMS: atom_id res chain seq x y z
N MET A 1 -21.68 -40.66 -7.35
CA MET A 1 -22.96 -41.42 -7.44
C MET A 1 -23.13 -42.46 -6.34
N ARG A 2 -22.15 -43.34 -6.06
CA ARG A 2 -22.29 -44.34 -4.98
C ARG A 2 -22.36 -43.74 -3.56
N SER A 3 -21.60 -42.69 -3.25
CA SER A 3 -21.65 -42.03 -1.93
C SER A 3 -22.84 -41.07 -1.71
N ILE A 4 -23.58 -40.73 -2.78
CA ILE A 4 -24.74 -39.82 -2.70
C ILE A 4 -26.03 -40.61 -2.41
N LYS A 5 -25.97 -41.94 -2.47
CA LYS A 5 -27.14 -42.81 -2.26
C LYS A 5 -27.44 -43.08 -0.78
N GLU A 6 -26.56 -42.70 0.13
CA GLU A 6 -26.64 -43.06 1.55
C GLU A 6 -27.17 -41.94 2.45
N THR A 7 -27.34 -40.72 1.93
CA THR A 7 -27.93 -39.60 2.68
C THR A 7 -29.32 -39.28 2.13
N ASN A 8 -30.33 -39.58 2.95
CA ASN A 8 -31.75 -39.46 2.64
C ASN A 8 -32.24 -38.00 2.74
N ASP A 9 -31.58 -37.10 2.02
CA ASP A 9 -31.95 -35.69 1.91
C ASP A 9 -32.76 -35.44 0.64
N ASP A 10 -33.88 -34.74 0.77
CA ASP A 10 -34.75 -34.29 -0.33
C ASP A 10 -33.98 -33.49 -1.41
N LEU A 11 -32.86 -32.88 -1.02
CA LEU A 11 -31.94 -32.18 -1.92
C LEU A 11 -31.22 -33.13 -2.88
N ASN A 12 -30.81 -34.31 -2.41
CA ASN A 12 -30.16 -35.33 -3.23
C ASN A 12 -31.13 -35.92 -4.25
N ILE A 13 -32.40 -36.08 -3.89
CA ILE A 13 -33.45 -36.56 -4.80
C ILE A 13 -33.71 -35.53 -5.91
N LYS A 14 -33.74 -34.23 -5.59
CA LYS A 14 -33.85 -33.15 -6.59
C LYS A 14 -32.65 -33.10 -7.53
N LEU A 15 -31.43 -33.21 -7.01
CA LEU A 15 -30.19 -33.24 -7.80
C LEU A 15 -30.13 -34.45 -8.73
N ILE A 16 -30.52 -35.64 -8.25
CA ILE A 16 -30.59 -36.85 -9.09
C ILE A 16 -31.66 -36.70 -10.18
N LYS A 17 -32.78 -36.04 -9.91
CA LYS A 17 -33.84 -35.78 -10.91
C LYS A 17 -33.36 -34.84 -12.00
N GLU A 18 -32.67 -33.75 -11.65
CA GLU A 18 -32.10 -32.81 -12.62
C GLU A 18 -30.94 -33.44 -13.41
N PHE A 19 -30.10 -34.27 -12.79
CA PHE A 19 -29.05 -35.02 -13.51
C PHE A 19 -29.62 -36.04 -14.50
N LYS A 20 -30.70 -36.74 -14.15
CA LYS A 20 -31.39 -37.65 -15.09
C LYS A 20 -32.04 -36.89 -16.25
N LYS A 21 -32.55 -35.69 -15.99
CA LYS A 21 -33.10 -34.79 -17.02
C LYS A 21 -32.01 -34.29 -17.98
N LEU A 22 -30.85 -33.89 -17.44
CA LEU A 22 -29.68 -33.50 -18.22
C LEU A 22 -29.14 -34.65 -19.07
N LYS A 23 -29.05 -35.86 -18.50
CA LYS A 23 -28.64 -37.06 -19.23
C LYS A 23 -29.61 -37.37 -20.39
N PHE A 24 -30.92 -37.32 -20.13
CA PHE A 24 -31.95 -37.53 -21.16
C PHE A 24 -31.89 -36.47 -22.27
N ILE A 25 -31.59 -35.21 -21.93
CA ILE A 25 -31.43 -34.13 -22.92
C ILE A 25 -30.15 -34.31 -23.74
N MET A 26 -29.06 -34.77 -23.13
CA MET A 26 -27.80 -35.08 -23.84
C MET A 26 -27.94 -36.28 -24.77
N GLU A 27 -28.68 -37.32 -24.35
CA GLU A 27 -28.98 -38.50 -25.19
C GLU A 27 -29.92 -38.14 -26.36
N LYS A 28 -30.70 -37.04 -26.26
CA LYS A 28 -31.58 -36.56 -27.33
C LYS A 28 -30.97 -35.46 -28.21
N SER A 29 -29.90 -34.79 -27.76
CA SER A 29 -29.24 -33.71 -28.51
C SER A 29 -28.18 -34.20 -29.49
N SER A 30 -27.93 -35.51 -29.58
CA SER A 30 -27.09 -36.10 -30.63
C SER A 30 -27.82 -36.26 -31.96
N GLU A 31 -29.09 -35.86 -32.06
CA GLU A 31 -29.96 -36.18 -33.21
C GLU A 31 -30.49 -34.98 -34.02
N ASN A 32 -30.28 -33.69 -33.68
CA ASN A 32 -30.78 -32.58 -34.53
C ASN A 32 -30.00 -31.25 -34.48
N GLU A 33 -30.08 -30.51 -35.58
CA GLU A 33 -29.24 -29.40 -36.10
C GLU A 33 -29.06 -28.10 -35.26
N GLU A 34 -28.00 -27.36 -35.61
CA GLU A 34 -27.18 -26.42 -34.82
C GLU A 34 -27.79 -25.05 -34.45
N GLU A 35 -28.95 -24.63 -34.96
CA GLU A 35 -29.35 -23.20 -34.90
C GLU A 35 -30.30 -22.85 -33.73
N ASP A 36 -31.16 -23.77 -33.28
CA ASP A 36 -32.11 -23.52 -32.19
C ASP A 36 -31.47 -23.58 -30.78
N ILE A 37 -30.32 -24.25 -30.66
CA ILE A 37 -29.58 -24.42 -29.40
C ILE A 37 -28.97 -23.09 -28.94
N PHE A 38 -28.56 -22.22 -29.87
CA PHE A 38 -27.95 -20.94 -29.54
C PHE A 38 -28.99 -19.94 -28.99
N ARG A 39 -30.20 -19.94 -29.56
CA ARG A 39 -31.32 -19.09 -29.10
C ARG A 39 -31.91 -19.57 -27.77
N TRP A 40 -32.00 -20.89 -27.55
CA TRP A 40 -32.51 -21.45 -26.29
C TRP A 40 -31.56 -21.26 -25.10
N ARG A 41 -30.23 -21.28 -25.31
CA ARG A 41 -29.23 -21.11 -24.23
C ARG A 41 -29.15 -19.68 -23.69
N PHE A 42 -29.41 -18.66 -24.51
CA PHE A 42 -29.42 -17.26 -24.06
C PHE A 42 -30.70 -16.89 -23.30
N SER A 43 -31.86 -17.44 -23.65
CA SER A 43 -33.14 -17.07 -23.04
C SER A 43 -33.30 -17.52 -21.58
N LYS A 44 -32.39 -18.36 -21.06
CA LYS A 44 -32.41 -18.81 -19.66
C LYS A 44 -31.44 -18.08 -18.74
N PHE A 45 -30.65 -17.10 -19.20
CA PHE A 45 -29.76 -16.32 -18.32
C PHE A 45 -30.50 -15.53 -17.22
N GLU A 46 -31.81 -15.31 -17.35
CA GLU A 46 -32.65 -14.76 -16.28
C GLU A 46 -32.81 -15.70 -15.07
N LYS A 47 -32.71 -17.03 -15.25
CA LYS A 47 -32.99 -18.01 -14.18
C LYS A 47 -31.80 -18.26 -13.24
N PRO A 48 -30.53 -18.38 -13.70
CA PRO A 48 -29.38 -18.46 -12.81
C PRO A 48 -29.22 -17.21 -11.96
N TYR A 49 -29.49 -16.02 -12.51
CA TYR A 49 -29.44 -14.76 -11.76
C TYR A 49 -30.55 -14.68 -10.70
N LYS A 50 -31.80 -15.08 -11.02
CA LYS A 50 -32.90 -15.16 -10.03
C LYS A 50 -32.70 -16.28 -9.00
N ILE A 51 -32.02 -17.37 -9.35
CA ILE A 51 -31.64 -18.43 -8.41
C ILE A 51 -30.52 -17.94 -7.50
N TYR A 52 -29.50 -17.26 -8.03
CA TYR A 52 -28.42 -16.61 -7.28
C TYR A 52 -28.96 -15.55 -6.31
N ASP A 53 -29.90 -14.71 -6.75
CA ASP A 53 -30.58 -13.70 -5.92
C ASP A 53 -31.48 -14.33 -4.83
N SER A 54 -32.10 -15.49 -5.12
CA SER A 54 -32.83 -16.27 -4.10
C SER A 54 -31.93 -17.02 -3.12
N TRP A 55 -30.71 -17.37 -3.55
CA TRP A 55 -29.70 -18.08 -2.76
C TRP A 55 -28.87 -17.15 -1.87
N GLN A 56 -28.58 -15.93 -2.32
CA GLN A 56 -27.87 -14.92 -1.52
C GLN A 56 -28.65 -14.55 -0.24
N LYS A 57 -29.97 -14.75 -0.24
CA LYS A 57 -30.85 -14.58 0.94
C LYS A 57 -30.74 -15.70 1.98
N LYS A 58 -30.10 -16.84 1.69
CA LYS A 58 -29.82 -17.90 2.66
C LYS A 58 -28.32 -17.99 2.87
N ARG A 59 -27.83 -17.24 3.85
CA ARG A 59 -26.46 -17.33 4.38
C ARG A 59 -26.24 -18.75 4.91
N GLU A 60 -25.42 -19.53 4.24
CA GLU A 60 -24.55 -20.61 4.77
C GLU A 60 -23.91 -21.32 3.57
N ASP A 61 -22.59 -21.58 3.63
CA ASP A 61 -21.77 -22.36 2.69
C ASP A 61 -21.05 -21.65 1.51
N THR A 62 -20.24 -20.65 1.84
CA THR A 62 -19.27 -19.97 0.94
C THR A 62 -18.20 -20.88 0.27
N PRO A 63 -17.69 -21.98 0.88
CA PRO A 63 -16.65 -22.80 0.25
C PRO A 63 -17.15 -23.63 -0.94
N GLN A 64 -18.41 -24.09 -0.90
CA GLN A 64 -18.98 -24.92 -1.96
C GLN A 64 -19.30 -24.11 -3.22
N ILE A 65 -19.61 -22.81 -3.07
CA ILE A 65 -19.87 -21.89 -4.18
C ILE A 65 -18.58 -21.61 -4.95
N LEU A 66 -17.46 -21.40 -4.26
CA LEU A 66 -16.14 -21.22 -4.89
C LEU A 66 -15.68 -22.49 -5.61
N LEU A 67 -15.85 -23.67 -4.99
CA LEU A 67 -15.59 -24.94 -5.66
C LEU A 67 -16.52 -25.12 -6.87
N TRP A 68 -17.82 -24.86 -6.75
CA TRP A 68 -18.77 -25.03 -7.84
C TRP A 68 -18.54 -24.03 -8.97
N PHE A 69 -18.12 -22.81 -8.67
CA PHE A 69 -17.75 -21.80 -9.67
C PHE A 69 -16.45 -22.19 -10.38
N VAL A 70 -15.44 -22.69 -9.65
CA VAL A 70 -14.19 -23.20 -10.24
C VAL A 70 -14.46 -24.45 -11.09
N PHE A 71 -15.23 -25.43 -10.59
CA PHE A 71 -15.56 -26.64 -11.33
C PHE A 71 -16.48 -26.37 -12.53
N SER A 72 -17.45 -25.46 -12.42
CA SER A 72 -18.33 -25.09 -13.53
C SER A 72 -17.60 -24.26 -14.58
N SER A 73 -16.66 -23.41 -14.16
CA SER A 73 -15.77 -22.69 -15.06
C SER A 73 -14.83 -23.65 -15.78
N ILE A 74 -14.24 -24.62 -15.08
CA ILE A 74 -13.41 -25.67 -15.68
C ILE A 74 -14.24 -26.56 -16.63
N PHE A 75 -15.46 -26.94 -16.27
CA PHE A 75 -16.33 -27.78 -17.12
C PHE A 75 -16.81 -27.05 -18.38
N TYR A 76 -17.18 -25.77 -18.24
CA TYR A 76 -17.50 -24.88 -19.36
C TYR A 76 -16.27 -24.63 -20.26
N TYR A 77 -15.08 -24.55 -19.66
CA TYR A 77 -13.81 -24.43 -20.37
C TYR A 77 -13.45 -25.70 -21.14
N VAL A 78 -13.68 -26.89 -20.57
CA VAL A 78 -13.49 -28.18 -21.24
C VAL A 78 -14.44 -28.35 -22.43
N THR A 79 -15.66 -27.81 -22.36
CA THR A 79 -16.58 -27.78 -23.50
C THR A 79 -16.26 -26.70 -24.52
N LEU A 80 -15.53 -25.65 -24.14
CA LEU A 80 -14.99 -24.66 -25.09
C LEU A 80 -13.77 -25.20 -25.85
N LEU A 81 -12.98 -26.09 -25.23
CA LEU A 81 -11.75 -26.65 -25.81
C LEU A 81 -11.98 -27.41 -27.13
N GLU A 82 -13.12 -28.08 -27.32
CA GLU A 82 -13.44 -28.76 -28.59
C GLU A 82 -13.73 -27.80 -29.76
N LYS A 83 -14.09 -26.53 -29.47
CA LYS A 83 -14.27 -25.47 -30.49
C LYS A 83 -13.22 -24.37 -30.39
N PHE A 84 -12.19 -24.55 -29.56
CA PHE A 84 -11.18 -23.54 -29.27
C PHE A 84 -10.23 -23.33 -30.44
N ASP A 85 -9.93 -24.36 -31.25
CA ASP A 85 -9.03 -24.19 -32.40
C ASP A 85 -9.63 -23.27 -33.47
N GLU A 86 -10.93 -23.42 -33.78
CA GLU A 86 -11.66 -22.50 -34.67
C GLU A 86 -11.81 -21.09 -34.08
N PHE A 87 -12.10 -20.99 -32.77
CA PHE A 87 -12.19 -19.69 -32.09
C PHE A 87 -10.83 -18.97 -32.01
N SER A 88 -9.78 -19.72 -31.71
CA SER A 88 -8.38 -19.26 -31.60
C SER A 88 -7.89 -18.74 -32.93
N GLU A 89 -8.05 -19.49 -34.03
CA GLU A 89 -7.70 -19.00 -35.37
C GLU A 89 -8.52 -17.77 -35.76
N LYS A 90 -9.84 -17.76 -35.48
CA LYS A 90 -10.75 -16.69 -35.89
C LYS A 90 -10.58 -15.37 -35.11
N TYR A 91 -10.30 -15.42 -33.81
CA TYR A 91 -10.29 -14.21 -32.95
C TYR A 91 -8.91 -13.90 -32.32
N ILE A 92 -8.01 -14.89 -32.25
CA ILE A 92 -6.69 -14.78 -31.61
C ILE A 92 -5.55 -14.99 -32.64
N GLY A 93 -5.84 -15.44 -33.86
CA GLY A 93 -4.83 -15.70 -34.91
C GLY A 93 -3.94 -14.48 -35.23
N TRP A 94 -4.48 -13.27 -35.10
CA TRP A 94 -3.72 -12.02 -35.25
C TRP A 94 -2.64 -11.83 -34.15
N LEU A 95 -2.81 -12.44 -32.97
CA LEU A 95 -1.82 -12.45 -31.89
C LEU A 95 -0.67 -13.45 -32.17
N ARG A 96 -0.87 -14.43 -33.06
CA ARG A 96 0.21 -15.32 -33.55
C ARG A 96 1.12 -14.63 -34.58
N GLN A 97 0.62 -13.60 -35.27
CA GLN A 97 1.41 -12.86 -36.25
C GLN A 97 2.54 -12.10 -35.56
N LYS A 98 3.76 -12.14 -36.11
CA LYS A 98 4.95 -11.44 -35.59
C LYS A 98 4.90 -9.92 -35.82
N ASP A 99 3.72 -9.31 -35.70
CA ASP A 99 3.54 -7.87 -35.87
C ASP A 99 3.94 -7.11 -34.57
N THR A 100 4.58 -5.96 -34.76
CA THR A 100 4.98 -5.03 -33.70
C THR A 100 3.76 -4.32 -33.12
N LYS A 101 2.71 -4.07 -33.92
CA LYS A 101 1.48 -3.41 -33.43
C LYS A 101 0.78 -4.23 -32.35
N SER A 102 0.69 -5.54 -32.53
CA SER A 102 0.07 -6.43 -31.54
C SER A 102 0.78 -6.40 -30.19
N ARG A 103 2.11 -6.29 -30.19
CA ARG A 103 2.90 -6.14 -28.94
C ARG A 103 2.60 -4.84 -28.22
N PHE A 104 2.48 -3.75 -28.96
CA PHE A 104 2.13 -2.45 -28.39
C PHE A 104 0.73 -2.48 -27.75
N VAL A 105 -0.24 -3.12 -28.40
CA VAL A 105 -1.60 -3.28 -27.85
C VAL A 105 -1.59 -4.11 -26.56
N ILE A 106 -0.90 -5.26 -26.54
CA ILE A 106 -0.75 -6.09 -25.33
C ILE A 106 -0.13 -5.26 -24.20
N PHE A 107 0.96 -4.55 -24.49
CA PHE A 107 1.66 -3.71 -23.53
C PHE A 107 0.78 -2.58 -22.98
N PHE A 108 0.03 -1.88 -23.84
CA PHE A 108 -0.86 -0.81 -23.44
C PHE A 108 -1.99 -1.31 -22.54
N ILE A 109 -2.67 -2.40 -22.93
CA ILE A 109 -3.75 -3.00 -22.14
C ILE A 109 -3.22 -3.46 -20.78
N PHE A 110 -2.06 -4.12 -20.77
CA PHE A 110 -1.42 -4.58 -19.54
C PHE A 110 -1.12 -3.41 -18.60
N THR A 111 -0.51 -2.35 -19.13
CA THR A 111 -0.15 -1.16 -18.34
C THR A 111 -1.37 -0.41 -17.82
N ALA A 112 -2.41 -0.26 -18.66
CA ALA A 112 -3.67 0.36 -18.26
C ALA A 112 -4.37 -0.42 -17.16
N PHE A 113 -4.36 -1.75 -17.27
CA PHE A 113 -4.93 -2.62 -16.24
C PHE A 113 -4.14 -2.55 -14.93
N LEU A 114 -2.80 -2.55 -14.99
CA LEU A 114 -1.96 -2.35 -13.81
C LEU A 114 -2.18 -0.98 -13.17
N ALA A 115 -2.30 0.08 -13.95
CA ALA A 115 -2.60 1.40 -13.42
C ALA A 115 -3.98 1.41 -12.73
N TRP A 116 -4.96 0.71 -13.30
CA TRP A 116 -6.31 0.59 -12.74
C TRP A 116 -6.35 -0.22 -11.43
N ILE A 117 -5.69 -1.38 -11.38
CA ILE A 117 -5.70 -2.22 -10.18
C ILE A 117 -4.94 -1.57 -9.00
N MET A 118 -4.02 -0.66 -9.31
CA MET A 118 -3.27 0.13 -8.34
C MET A 118 -3.99 1.42 -7.93
N ILE A 119 -5.18 1.70 -8.47
CA ILE A 119 -6.04 2.75 -7.91
C ILE A 119 -6.46 2.28 -6.52
N PRO A 120 -6.04 2.95 -5.44
CA PRO A 120 -6.47 2.59 -4.10
C PRO A 120 -8.00 2.71 -4.02
N ASP A 121 -8.64 1.77 -3.33
CA ASP A 121 -10.10 1.83 -3.10
C ASP A 121 -10.51 3.09 -2.32
N SER A 122 -9.55 3.80 -1.72
CA SER A 122 -9.74 5.06 -1.00
C SER A 122 -10.32 6.19 -1.86
N GLY A 123 -10.35 6.06 -3.19
CA GLY A 123 -11.10 6.97 -4.06
C GLY A 123 -12.62 6.72 -4.11
N LYS A 124 -13.13 5.67 -3.45
CA LYS A 124 -14.53 5.23 -3.51
C LYS A 124 -15.16 4.81 -2.18
N GLU A 125 -14.46 4.83 -1.05
CA GLU A 125 -15.15 4.83 0.23
C GLU A 125 -15.75 6.23 0.44
N SER A 126 -16.93 6.45 -0.12
CA SER A 126 -17.77 7.54 0.33
C SER A 126 -18.12 7.24 1.78
N TYR A 127 -17.41 7.84 2.72
CA TYR A 127 -17.77 7.75 4.13
C TYR A 127 -19.27 8.09 4.26
N PRO A 128 -20.06 7.35 5.05
CA PRO A 128 -21.50 7.57 5.17
C PRO A 128 -21.77 8.85 5.98
N VAL A 129 -21.59 10.01 5.32
CA VAL A 129 -21.68 11.34 5.93
C VAL A 129 -23.10 11.90 5.99
N ASP A 130 -24.07 11.29 5.30
CA ASP A 130 -25.49 11.69 5.36
C ASP A 130 -26.09 11.21 6.69
N GLU A 131 -26.74 12.14 7.41
CA GLU A 131 -27.44 11.89 8.68
C GLU A 131 -28.52 10.80 8.57
N LYS A 132 -29.00 10.49 7.36
CA LYS A 132 -29.90 9.35 7.11
C LYS A 132 -29.29 7.99 7.42
N ASN A 133 -27.96 7.89 7.55
CA ASN A 133 -27.28 6.66 7.90
C ASN A 133 -27.24 6.40 9.41
N ILE A 134 -27.64 7.37 10.25
CA ILE A 134 -27.74 7.19 11.70
C ILE A 134 -28.76 6.08 12.00
N GLY A 135 -28.34 5.10 12.81
CA GLY A 135 -29.19 3.95 13.15
C GLY A 135 -29.13 2.78 12.17
N HIS A 136 -28.44 2.93 11.03
CA HIS A 136 -28.15 1.79 10.14
C HIS A 136 -26.87 1.06 10.57
N SER A 137 -26.88 -0.27 10.42
CA SER A 137 -25.68 -1.09 10.65
C SER A 137 -24.78 -1.06 9.41
N ILE A 138 -23.49 -0.81 9.60
CA ILE A 138 -22.50 -0.89 8.51
C ILE A 138 -22.11 -2.34 8.24
N ASP A 139 -21.95 -2.73 6.97
CA ASP A 139 -21.64 -4.10 6.56
C ASP A 139 -20.13 -4.42 6.57
N HIS A 140 -19.27 -3.40 6.59
CA HIS A 140 -17.80 -3.51 6.66
C HIS A 140 -17.23 -2.60 7.75
N SER A 141 -15.97 -2.82 8.16
CA SER A 141 -15.31 -1.93 9.13
C SER A 141 -14.68 -0.74 8.40
N ILE A 142 -14.80 0.48 8.93
CA ILE A 142 -14.08 1.65 8.42
C ILE A 142 -12.80 1.82 9.24
N ILE A 143 -11.67 1.89 8.55
CA ILE A 143 -10.33 2.05 9.14
C ILE A 143 -9.74 3.37 8.62
N ALA A 144 -9.09 4.12 9.50
CA ALA A 144 -8.40 5.34 9.11
C ALA A 144 -7.25 5.04 8.12
N ASP A 145 -7.30 5.63 6.94
CA ASP A 145 -6.29 5.49 5.87
C ASP A 145 -5.06 6.37 6.09
N LYS A 146 -5.17 7.39 6.94
CA LYS A 146 -4.09 8.27 7.42
C LYS A 146 -4.38 8.79 8.84
N ASP A 147 -3.45 9.57 9.39
CA ASP A 147 -3.65 10.21 10.69
C ASP A 147 -4.67 11.34 10.56
N TYR A 148 -5.74 11.29 11.37
CA TYR A 148 -6.77 12.31 11.44
C TYR A 148 -6.74 13.03 12.78
N THR A 149 -6.93 14.34 12.74
CA THR A 149 -7.07 15.15 13.96
C THR A 149 -8.49 15.68 14.02
N ILE A 150 -9.23 15.27 15.05
CA ILE A 150 -10.65 15.59 15.25
C ILE A 150 -10.77 16.43 16.50
N ILE A 151 -11.50 17.54 16.42
CA ILE A 151 -11.73 18.41 17.58
C ILE A 151 -12.79 17.74 18.47
N ASN A 152 -12.47 17.53 19.74
CA ASN A 152 -13.43 17.08 20.74
C ASN A 152 -14.26 18.29 21.19
N GLU A 153 -15.47 18.44 20.66
CA GLU A 153 -16.34 19.58 20.94
C GLU A 153 -16.74 19.68 22.41
N GLU A 154 -16.98 18.55 23.09
CA GLU A 154 -17.42 18.55 24.49
C GLU A 154 -16.30 19.01 25.44
N GLU A 155 -15.08 18.49 25.25
CA GLU A 155 -13.93 18.95 26.04
C GLU A 155 -13.51 20.37 25.69
N THR A 156 -13.59 20.74 24.41
CA THR A 156 -13.34 22.13 23.97
C THR A 156 -14.33 23.09 24.62
N TRP A 157 -15.62 22.74 24.68
CA TRP A 157 -16.64 23.52 25.39
C TRP A 157 -16.37 23.61 26.90
N LYS A 158 -15.92 22.52 27.55
CA LYS A 158 -15.51 22.55 28.96
C LYS A 158 -14.34 23.49 29.19
N ASN A 159 -13.33 23.46 28.31
CA ASN A 159 -12.17 24.35 28.38
C ASN A 159 -12.57 25.82 28.17
N GLN A 160 -13.42 26.09 27.17
CA GLN A 160 -13.99 27.41 26.90
C GLN A 160 -14.77 27.95 28.11
N LYS A 161 -15.62 27.12 28.71
CA LYS A 161 -16.42 27.52 29.88
C LYS A 161 -15.58 27.76 31.13
N ARG A 162 -14.51 26.98 31.33
CA ARG A 162 -13.52 27.24 32.39
C ARG A 162 -12.80 28.57 32.15
N ALA A 163 -12.28 28.78 30.93
CA ALA A 163 -11.62 30.03 30.57
C ALA A 163 -12.53 31.26 30.75
N GLN A 164 -13.83 31.13 30.44
CA GLN A 164 -14.82 32.17 30.68
C GLN A 164 -15.05 32.46 32.17
N ASN A 165 -15.11 31.42 33.01
CA ASN A 165 -15.33 31.56 34.45
C ASN A 165 -14.09 32.08 35.20
N ASP A 166 -12.90 31.82 34.68
CA ASP A 166 -11.64 32.25 35.27
C ASP A 166 -11.30 33.72 34.96
N VAL A 167 -12.05 34.36 34.04
CA VAL A 167 -11.86 35.78 33.69
C VAL A 167 -12.27 36.67 34.88
N PRO A 168 -11.35 37.48 35.43
CA PRO A 168 -11.67 38.39 36.52
C PRO A 168 -12.60 39.53 36.06
N ASN A 169 -13.51 39.94 36.96
CA ASN A 169 -14.32 41.14 36.78
C ASN A 169 -13.43 42.38 36.66
N THR A 170 -13.75 43.24 35.69
CA THR A 170 -13.03 44.48 35.42
C THR A 170 -13.76 45.67 36.04
N TYR A 171 -13.03 46.56 36.69
CA TYR A 171 -13.54 47.76 37.33
C TYR A 171 -12.77 49.00 36.89
N ASP A 172 -13.46 50.14 36.82
CA ASP A 172 -12.88 51.44 36.52
C ASP A 172 -12.53 52.20 37.80
N PHE A 173 -11.27 52.62 37.92
CA PHE A 173 -10.80 53.41 39.05
C PHE A 173 -11.21 54.88 38.92
N VAL A 174 -11.69 55.44 40.03
CA VAL A 174 -12.03 56.86 40.17
C VAL A 174 -11.27 57.44 41.35
N ASP A 175 -10.44 58.45 41.05
CA ASP A 175 -9.66 59.18 42.05
C ASP A 175 -10.59 59.95 43.01
N GLN A 176 -10.30 59.85 44.30
CA GLN A 176 -11.08 60.46 45.38
C GLN A 176 -10.75 61.94 45.61
N LYS A 177 -9.75 62.52 44.91
CA LYS A 177 -9.35 63.94 45.07
C LYS A 177 -10.52 64.92 45.07
N LYS A 178 -11.48 64.78 44.14
CA LYS A 178 -12.65 65.68 44.08
C LYS A 178 -13.56 65.57 45.32
N ASN A 179 -13.71 64.36 45.88
CA ASN A 179 -14.49 64.17 47.10
C ASN A 179 -13.78 64.78 48.32
N LEU A 180 -12.45 64.67 48.37
CA LEU A 180 -11.61 65.25 49.42
C LEU A 180 -11.56 66.79 49.33
N GLU A 181 -11.50 67.35 48.12
CA GLU A 181 -11.60 68.80 47.88
C GLU A 181 -12.94 69.34 48.37
N ALA A 182 -14.05 68.69 48.01
CA ALA A 182 -15.39 69.05 48.48
C ALA A 182 -15.50 68.97 50.01
N LEU A 183 -14.90 67.96 50.64
CA LEU A 183 -14.85 67.85 52.11
C LEU A 183 -14.11 69.03 52.74
N ASN A 184 -12.95 69.41 52.19
CA ASN A 184 -12.18 70.54 52.70
C ASN A 184 -12.95 71.87 52.51
N GLU A 185 -13.62 72.05 51.38
CA GLU A 185 -14.49 73.21 51.13
C GLU A 185 -15.66 73.28 52.12
N ALA A 186 -16.32 72.16 52.41
CA ALA A 186 -17.41 72.10 53.38
C ALA A 186 -16.94 72.50 54.79
N PHE A 187 -15.80 71.98 55.23
CA PHE A 187 -15.19 72.33 56.51
C PHE A 187 -14.75 73.80 56.56
N LYS A 188 -14.18 74.32 55.47
CA LYS A 188 -13.81 75.74 55.33
C LYS A 188 -15.03 76.65 55.42
N MET A 189 -16.13 76.31 54.74
CA MET A 189 -17.39 77.06 54.79
C MET A 189 -17.90 77.20 56.23
N MET A 190 -17.83 76.13 57.03
CA MET A 190 -18.25 76.18 58.44
C MET A 190 -17.32 77.05 59.28
N ARG A 191 -16.00 76.96 59.07
CA ARG A 191 -15.03 77.82 59.75
C ARG A 191 -15.20 79.30 59.38
N ASP A 192 -15.49 79.61 58.12
CA ASP A 192 -15.69 80.99 57.67
C ASP A 192 -16.99 81.57 58.25
N ALA A 193 -18.07 80.77 58.32
CA ALA A 193 -19.30 81.16 59.02
C ALA A 193 -19.07 81.41 60.53
N ALA A 194 -18.20 80.62 61.16
CA ALA A 194 -17.80 80.84 62.54
C ALA A 194 -17.00 82.15 62.69
N LYS A 195 -16.05 82.42 61.80
CA LYS A 195 -15.27 83.67 61.77
C LYS A 195 -16.18 84.90 61.64
N GLU A 196 -17.16 84.86 60.74
CA GLU A 196 -18.14 85.95 60.57
C GLU A 196 -18.96 86.18 61.83
N ASN A 197 -19.56 85.11 62.40
CA ASN A 197 -20.37 85.24 63.61
C ASN A 197 -19.54 85.69 64.83
N ILE A 198 -18.29 85.24 64.97
CA ILE A 198 -17.40 85.69 66.05
C ILE A 198 -17.05 87.17 65.85
N LYS A 199 -16.77 87.62 64.61
CA LYS A 199 -16.58 89.06 64.31
C LYS A 199 -17.80 89.88 64.67
N GLU A 200 -19.00 89.44 64.28
CA GLU A 200 -20.26 90.10 64.63
C GLU A 200 -20.49 90.13 66.15
N THR A 201 -20.15 89.06 66.86
CA THR A 201 -20.29 88.98 68.32
C THR A 201 -19.30 89.90 69.04
N ILE A 202 -18.07 90.01 68.54
CA ILE A 202 -17.06 90.96 69.04
C ILE A 202 -17.54 92.39 68.88
N VAL A 203 -18.05 92.73 67.69
CA VAL A 203 -18.59 94.07 67.39
C VAL A 203 -19.83 94.36 68.23
N ALA A 204 -20.76 93.42 68.35
CA ALA A 204 -22.02 93.60 69.08
C ALA A 204 -21.85 93.70 70.60
N LYS A 205 -20.85 93.02 71.17
CA LYS A 205 -20.57 93.01 72.62
C LYS A 205 -19.41 93.93 73.03
N ASN A 206 -18.82 94.67 72.08
CA ASN A 206 -17.69 95.58 72.31
C ASN A 206 -16.49 94.91 73.01
N LEU A 207 -16.23 93.65 72.64
CA LEU A 207 -15.13 92.86 73.18
C LEU A 207 -13.81 93.26 72.50
N PRO A 208 -12.65 93.24 73.19
CA PRO A 208 -11.37 93.51 72.55
C PRO A 208 -11.09 92.45 71.48
N PHE A 209 -10.68 92.87 70.28
CA PHE A 209 -10.14 91.94 69.28
C PHE A 209 -8.87 91.30 69.87
N PRO A 210 -8.81 89.98 70.05
CA PRO A 210 -7.57 89.31 70.44
C PRO A 210 -6.49 89.63 69.39
N PRO A 211 -5.24 89.97 69.79
CA PRO A 211 -4.14 90.23 68.85
C PRO A 211 -3.90 89.06 67.88
N GLU A 212 -4.29 87.86 68.29
CA GLU A 212 -4.15 86.60 67.56
C GLU A 212 -5.46 86.14 66.89
N PHE A 213 -6.42 87.04 66.61
CA PHE A 213 -7.73 86.66 66.04
C PHE A 213 -7.63 85.87 64.71
N HIS A 214 -6.50 86.01 64.00
CA HIS A 214 -6.20 85.22 62.81
C HIS A 214 -5.46 83.89 63.10
N GLU A 215 -4.67 83.79 64.16
CA GLU A 215 -3.92 82.57 64.55
C GLU A 215 -4.75 81.62 65.43
N ILE A 216 -5.58 82.14 66.34
CA ILE A 216 -6.37 81.34 67.30
C ILE A 216 -7.42 80.45 66.58
N LEU A 217 -7.91 80.82 65.40
CA LEU A 217 -8.81 79.95 64.64
C LEU A 217 -8.07 78.96 63.72
N ALA A 218 -6.75 79.12 63.55
CA ALA A 218 -5.93 78.23 62.73
C ALA A 218 -5.29 77.09 63.57
N ASP A 219 -4.72 77.41 64.74
CA ASP A 219 -3.94 76.45 65.54
C ASP A 219 -4.64 75.92 66.81
N TYR A 220 -5.80 76.46 67.21
CA TYR A 220 -6.49 76.06 68.45
C TYR A 220 -7.39 74.82 68.27
N VAL A 221 -6.83 73.81 67.61
CA VAL A 221 -7.39 72.47 67.52
C VAL A 221 -6.43 71.52 68.24
N ILE A 222 -6.97 70.51 68.93
CA ILE A 222 -6.24 69.30 69.32
C ILE A 222 -5.29 69.48 70.52
N ASN A 223 -5.85 69.60 71.72
CA ASN A 223 -5.43 68.90 72.95
C ASN A 223 -5.94 69.64 74.18
N SER A 224 -6.34 68.86 75.19
CA SER A 224 -6.72 69.28 76.55
C SER A 224 -8.09 69.98 76.72
N GLY A 225 -9.07 69.20 77.17
CA GLY A 225 -10.26 69.71 77.81
C GLY A 225 -9.89 70.44 79.09
N LYS A 226 -9.82 71.77 79.03
CA LYS A 226 -10.00 72.78 80.11
C LYS A 226 -9.35 74.08 79.63
N ASN A 227 -10.15 75.03 79.14
CA ASN A 227 -9.85 76.45 79.26
C ASN A 227 -11.13 77.28 79.06
N SER A 228 -11.37 78.19 80.00
CA SER A 228 -12.58 79.01 80.18
C SER A 228 -12.68 80.21 79.24
N ASP A 229 -11.61 80.54 78.53
CA ASP A 229 -11.42 81.89 77.97
C ASP A 229 -12.06 82.11 76.59
N LEU A 230 -12.74 81.09 76.04
CA LEU A 230 -13.44 81.17 74.75
C LEU A 230 -14.97 80.98 74.84
N ARG A 231 -15.54 80.80 76.04
CA ARG A 231 -17.00 80.57 76.21
C ARG A 231 -17.85 81.72 75.66
N GLU A 232 -17.38 82.97 75.82
CA GLU A 232 -18.11 84.14 75.35
C GLU A 232 -18.17 84.24 73.82
N PHE A 233 -17.13 83.79 73.11
CA PHE A 233 -17.06 83.77 71.64
C PHE A 233 -17.82 82.59 71.01
N LYS A 234 -18.11 81.54 71.78
CA LYS A 234 -18.91 80.39 71.33
C LYS A 234 -20.42 80.60 71.43
N THR A 235 -20.88 81.67 72.11
CA THR A 235 -22.33 81.97 72.20
C THR A 235 -22.90 82.34 70.83
N GLY A 236 -23.91 81.59 70.35
CA GLY A 236 -24.56 81.80 69.04
C GLY A 236 -24.08 80.88 67.91
N LEU A 237 -22.85 80.34 67.97
CA LEU A 237 -22.31 79.43 66.95
C LEU A 237 -23.16 78.18 66.68
N PRO A 238 -23.76 77.50 67.69
CA PRO A 238 -24.61 76.33 67.43
C PRO A 238 -25.80 76.63 66.51
N ALA A 239 -26.41 77.82 66.61
CA ALA A 239 -27.51 78.22 65.73
C ALA A 239 -27.04 78.49 64.30
N VAL A 240 -25.85 79.08 64.13
CA VAL A 240 -25.22 79.33 62.82
C VAL A 240 -24.87 78.01 62.13
N PHE A 241 -24.25 77.07 62.84
CA PHE A 241 -23.94 75.75 62.28
C PHE A 241 -25.21 74.97 61.93
N MET A 242 -26.25 75.02 62.76
CA MET A 242 -27.53 74.36 62.45
C MET A 242 -28.20 74.94 61.21
N LYS A 243 -28.11 76.26 60.96
CA LYS A 243 -28.65 76.89 59.73
C LYS A 243 -27.88 76.47 58.47
N LYS A 244 -26.57 76.25 58.58
CA LYS A 244 -25.70 75.83 57.45
C LYS A 244 -25.54 74.30 57.33
N ARG A 245 -26.12 73.51 58.24
CA ARG A 245 -26.01 72.05 58.23
C ARG A 245 -26.47 71.43 56.91
N GLY A 246 -27.60 71.88 56.37
CA GLY A 246 -28.11 71.36 55.09
C GLY A 246 -27.18 71.63 53.92
N ASP A 247 -26.52 72.80 53.89
CA ASP A 247 -25.52 73.11 52.87
C ASP A 247 -24.25 72.26 53.06
N PHE A 248 -23.81 72.06 54.30
CA PHE A 248 -22.66 71.22 54.64
C PHE A 248 -22.88 69.76 54.22
N GLU A 249 -24.00 69.16 54.64
CA GLU A 249 -24.38 67.78 54.30
C GLU A 249 -24.57 67.60 52.78
N ARG A 250 -25.04 68.63 52.06
CA ARG A 250 -25.13 68.60 50.60
C ARG A 250 -23.77 68.61 49.91
N ILE A 251 -22.79 69.36 50.43
CA ILE A 251 -21.43 69.42 49.85
C ILE A 251 -20.69 68.08 50.07
N ILE A 252 -20.77 67.50 51.27
CA ILE A 252 -20.16 66.19 51.54
C ILE A 252 -20.98 65.02 50.94
N GLY A 253 -22.24 65.26 50.61
CA GLY A 253 -23.13 64.31 49.93
C GLY A 253 -23.76 63.26 50.85
N THR A 254 -23.68 63.41 52.18
CA THR A 254 -24.26 62.48 53.16
C THR A 254 -24.78 63.24 54.39
N PRO A 255 -25.86 62.76 55.04
CA PRO A 255 -26.29 63.32 56.33
C PRO A 255 -25.34 62.87 57.44
N LEU A 256 -25.02 63.78 58.37
CA LEU A 256 -24.21 63.44 59.55
C LEU A 256 -25.10 63.01 60.72
N SER A 257 -24.59 62.12 61.56
CA SER A 257 -25.25 61.80 62.82
C SER A 257 -25.33 63.05 63.71
N ASN A 258 -26.43 63.20 64.45
CA ASN A 258 -26.62 64.35 65.35
C ASN A 258 -25.50 64.45 66.40
N GLN A 259 -24.87 63.32 66.76
CA GLN A 259 -23.76 63.29 67.69
C GLN A 259 -22.49 63.85 67.05
N VAL A 260 -22.06 63.31 65.90
CA VAL A 260 -20.86 63.79 65.20
C VAL A 260 -20.98 65.25 64.78
N PHE A 261 -22.14 65.69 64.31
CA PHE A 261 -22.33 67.10 63.95
C PHE A 261 -22.19 68.02 65.18
N ARG A 262 -22.67 67.60 66.35
CA ARG A 262 -22.47 68.33 67.61
C ARG A 262 -20.99 68.37 67.98
N ASP A 263 -20.29 67.25 67.92
CA ASP A 263 -18.87 67.16 68.27
C ASP A 263 -17.99 68.01 67.32
N LEU A 264 -18.30 68.04 66.02
CA LEU A 264 -17.67 68.94 65.04
C LEU A 264 -18.00 70.42 65.31
N SER A 265 -19.24 70.71 65.71
CA SER A 265 -19.70 72.08 66.02
C SER A 265 -19.06 72.64 67.29
N GLU A 266 -18.89 71.81 68.33
CA GLU A 266 -18.23 72.20 69.59
C GLU A 266 -16.75 72.55 69.38
N ASN A 267 -16.12 71.91 68.38
CA ASN A 267 -14.73 72.06 68.00
C ASN A 267 -14.52 72.92 66.73
N ILE A 268 -15.55 73.63 66.24
CA ILE A 268 -15.46 74.60 65.13
C ILE A 268 -14.86 73.98 63.85
N PHE A 269 -15.26 72.76 63.49
CA PHE A 269 -14.87 72.09 62.22
C PHE A 269 -13.34 72.12 61.95
N PRO A 270 -12.54 71.37 62.73
CA PRO A 270 -11.09 71.30 62.62
C PRO A 270 -10.54 71.14 61.20
N ALA A 271 -9.51 71.90 60.82
CA ALA A 271 -8.84 71.74 59.52
C ALA A 271 -8.08 70.41 59.39
N ARG A 272 -7.57 69.89 60.52
CA ARG A 272 -6.85 68.62 60.57
C ARG A 272 -7.71 67.40 60.22
N ILE A 273 -9.03 67.44 60.41
CA ILE A 273 -9.90 66.27 60.10
C ILE A 273 -9.93 65.97 58.59
N PRO A 274 -10.23 66.94 57.69
CA PRO A 274 -10.07 66.74 56.24
C PRO A 274 -8.66 66.34 55.81
N GLU A 275 -7.62 66.92 56.42
CA GLU A 275 -6.21 66.57 56.13
C GLU A 275 -5.91 65.11 56.51
N ALA A 276 -6.37 64.67 57.68
CA ALA A 276 -6.24 63.30 58.14
C ALA A 276 -6.95 62.31 57.20
N ILE A 277 -8.15 62.64 56.73
CA ILE A 277 -8.88 61.80 55.78
C ILE A 277 -8.16 61.76 54.41
N ALA A 278 -7.52 62.87 54.00
CA ALA A 278 -6.70 62.89 52.78
C ALA A 278 -5.44 62.00 52.92
N GLU A 279 -4.74 62.04 54.07
CA GLU A 279 -3.61 61.16 54.38
C GLU A 279 -4.03 59.67 54.38
N ILE A 280 -5.20 59.36 54.94
CA ILE A 280 -5.76 58.00 54.95
C ILE A 280 -6.14 57.54 53.55
N SER A 281 -6.72 58.42 52.73
CA SER A 281 -7.03 58.12 51.33
C SER A 281 -5.76 57.86 50.51
N GLU A 282 -4.69 58.62 50.75
CA GLU A 282 -3.41 58.42 50.09
C GLU A 282 -2.75 57.11 50.56
N TYR A 283 -2.86 56.78 51.85
CA TYR A 283 -2.42 55.49 52.39
C TYR A 283 -3.14 54.31 51.74
N PHE A 284 -4.47 54.38 51.56
CA PHE A 284 -5.24 53.35 50.85
C PHE A 284 -4.76 53.20 49.41
N ASN A 285 -4.58 54.31 48.68
CA ASN A 285 -4.06 54.29 47.31
C ASN A 285 -2.66 53.67 47.21
N GLN A 286 -1.74 54.01 48.13
CA GLN A 286 -0.37 53.50 48.14
C GLN A 286 -0.25 52.01 48.49
N ASN A 287 -1.22 51.47 49.23
CA ASN A 287 -1.23 50.07 49.67
C ASN A 287 -2.20 49.18 48.87
N ASP A 288 -2.75 49.71 47.77
CA ASP A 288 -3.74 49.08 46.89
C ASP A 288 -5.07 48.71 47.59
N TYR A 289 -5.51 49.49 48.56
CA TYR A 289 -6.86 49.36 49.11
C TYR A 289 -7.84 50.17 48.27
N TYR A 290 -8.93 49.53 47.84
CA TYR A 290 -9.97 50.15 47.03
C TYR A 290 -11.32 49.98 47.69
N ILE A 291 -12.13 51.04 47.63
CA ILE A 291 -13.45 51.08 48.23
C ILE A 291 -14.47 50.66 47.19
N LEU A 292 -15.27 49.65 47.55
CA LEU A 292 -16.46 49.22 46.83
C LEU A 292 -17.52 48.90 47.89
N ARG A 293 -18.45 49.81 48.12
CA ARG A 293 -19.41 49.71 49.23
C ARG A 293 -20.26 48.45 49.19
N GLU A 294 -20.66 48.03 48.00
CA GLU A 294 -21.44 46.79 47.79
C GLU A 294 -20.60 45.52 48.05
N GLY A 295 -19.28 45.64 48.12
CA GLY A 295 -18.36 44.51 48.20
C GLY A 295 -18.26 43.73 46.90
N ILE A 296 -17.38 42.74 46.87
CA ILE A 296 -17.36 41.75 45.80
C ILE A 296 -18.41 40.69 46.15
N PRO A 297 -19.23 40.22 45.19
CA PRO A 297 -20.20 39.15 45.42
C PRO A 297 -19.58 37.91 46.06
N ASP A 298 -20.26 37.29 47.03
CA ASP A 298 -19.75 36.11 47.76
C ASP A 298 -19.53 34.88 46.88
N ASP A 299 -20.22 34.80 45.73
CA ASP A 299 -20.09 33.74 44.72
C ASP A 299 -19.00 34.02 43.68
N TYR A 300 -18.26 35.13 43.81
CA TYR A 300 -17.18 35.48 42.91
C TYR A 300 -15.95 34.57 43.13
N VAL A 301 -15.71 33.70 42.14
CA VAL A 301 -14.68 32.66 42.20
C VAL A 301 -13.25 33.19 42.04
N PRO A 302 -12.94 34.14 41.13
CA PRO A 302 -11.57 34.60 40.94
C PRO A 302 -11.01 35.29 42.19
N LYS A 303 -9.76 34.98 42.55
CA LYS A 303 -9.08 35.58 43.73
C LYS A 303 -8.65 37.04 43.53
N HIS A 304 -8.79 37.56 42.31
CA HIS A 304 -8.39 38.90 41.94
C HIS A 304 -9.47 39.56 41.08
N ILE A 305 -9.45 40.89 41.01
CA ILE A 305 -10.19 41.70 40.05
C ILE A 305 -9.19 42.46 39.17
N VAL A 306 -9.64 42.90 38.00
CA VAL A 306 -8.86 43.79 37.14
C VAL A 306 -9.33 45.23 37.39
N VAL A 307 -8.42 46.14 37.67
CA VAL A 307 -8.76 47.57 37.81
C VAL A 307 -8.06 48.38 36.73
N ARG A 308 -8.84 49.19 36.01
CA ARG A 308 -8.40 50.09 34.95
C ARG A 308 -8.31 51.52 35.49
N LYS A 309 -7.13 52.14 35.39
CA LYS A 309 -6.97 53.58 35.71
C LYS A 309 -7.40 54.44 34.51
N LYS A 310 -8.28 55.40 34.75
CA LYS A 310 -8.92 56.22 33.70
C LYS A 310 -7.98 57.24 33.03
N ASP A 311 -6.83 57.56 33.64
CA ASP A 311 -5.84 58.53 33.13
C ASP A 311 -5.10 58.07 31.86
N SER A 312 -5.44 56.92 31.29
CA SER A 312 -4.80 56.38 30.08
C SER A 312 -5.62 56.55 28.79
N TYR A 313 -6.66 57.40 28.78
CA TYR A 313 -7.49 57.64 27.59
C TYR A 313 -7.19 58.94 26.81
N ALA A 314 -6.25 59.77 27.25
CA ALA A 314 -6.00 61.07 26.63
C ALA A 314 -4.91 61.08 25.53
N GLN A 315 -4.41 59.92 25.07
CA GLN A 315 -3.59 59.87 23.87
C GLN A 315 -4.07 58.78 22.89
N GLU A 316 -4.49 59.28 21.73
CA GLU A 316 -4.60 58.62 20.43
C GLU A 316 -5.75 57.63 20.20
N ILE A 317 -6.84 58.18 19.64
CA ILE A 317 -7.67 57.48 18.66
C ILE A 317 -6.76 57.22 17.44
N SER A 318 -6.10 56.07 17.40
CA SER A 318 -5.46 55.53 16.20
C SER A 318 -6.49 54.74 15.40
N SER A 319 -6.64 55.12 14.13
CA SER A 319 -7.59 54.58 13.16
C SER A 319 -7.11 53.27 12.51
N GLU A 320 -6.64 52.30 13.30
CA GLU A 320 -6.28 50.95 12.81
C GLU A 320 -6.91 49.83 13.66
N PRO A 321 -7.56 48.80 13.07
CA PRO A 321 -8.40 47.85 13.82
C PRO A 321 -7.65 46.79 14.64
N ASN A 322 -6.30 46.80 14.69
CA ASN A 322 -5.52 45.66 15.21
C ASN A 322 -4.34 46.02 16.12
N GLN A 323 -4.27 47.26 16.64
CA GLN A 323 -3.31 47.58 17.71
C GLN A 323 -3.97 47.39 19.08
N THR A 324 -3.49 46.40 19.83
CA THR A 324 -3.89 46.17 21.22
C THR A 324 -3.45 47.37 22.06
N ILE A 325 -4.39 48.26 22.36
CA ILE A 325 -4.16 49.38 23.30
C ILE A 325 -3.79 48.74 24.64
N LYS A 326 -2.54 48.92 25.09
CA LYS A 326 -2.11 48.55 26.44
C LYS A 326 -2.82 49.47 27.43
N ILE A 327 -4.03 49.09 27.80
CA ILE A 327 -4.74 49.69 28.91
C ILE A 327 -3.90 49.41 30.16
N ASN A 328 -3.56 50.45 30.93
CA ASN A 328 -2.93 50.29 32.25
C ASN A 328 -3.96 49.68 33.21
N SER A 329 -4.06 48.35 33.17
CA SER A 329 -4.84 47.54 34.08
C SER A 329 -3.93 46.69 34.94
N PHE A 330 -4.26 46.54 36.23
CA PHE A 330 -3.51 45.72 37.16
C PHE A 330 -4.45 44.83 37.97
N PHE A 331 -3.93 43.70 38.43
CA PHE A 331 -4.68 42.73 39.23
C PHE A 331 -4.66 43.12 40.69
N ILE A 332 -5.83 43.09 41.32
CA ILE A 332 -5.99 43.42 42.74
C ILE A 332 -6.59 42.22 43.45
N GLN A 333 -5.99 41.81 44.56
CA GLN A 333 -6.56 40.77 45.41
C GLN A 333 -7.89 41.23 46.00
N THR A 334 -8.89 40.34 45.97
CA THR A 334 -10.24 40.64 46.51
C THR A 334 -10.21 41.05 47.98
N GLY A 335 -9.24 40.53 48.76
CA GLY A 335 -9.02 40.90 50.16
C GLY A 335 -8.51 42.33 50.41
N LYS A 336 -8.13 43.07 49.37
CA LYS A 336 -7.81 44.51 49.47
C LYS A 336 -9.01 45.42 49.13
N ILE A 337 -10.18 44.84 48.87
CA ILE A 337 -11.41 45.59 48.61
C ILE A 337 -12.16 45.82 49.92
N ILE A 338 -12.37 47.08 50.24
CA ILE A 338 -13.01 47.51 51.48
C ILE A 338 -14.48 47.80 51.20
N ASN A 339 -15.37 47.03 51.82
CA ASN A 339 -16.82 47.24 51.76
C ASN A 339 -17.29 48.24 52.83
N SER A 340 -18.58 48.59 52.80
CA SER A 340 -19.15 49.56 53.74
C SER A 340 -19.03 49.14 55.21
N ALA A 341 -19.08 47.85 55.52
CA ALA A 341 -19.00 47.33 56.88
C ALA A 341 -17.57 47.38 57.45
N ALA A 342 -16.57 47.15 56.60
CA ALA A 342 -15.16 47.15 56.98
C ALA A 342 -14.53 48.56 56.94
N LEU A 343 -15.09 49.50 56.17
CA LEU A 343 -14.47 50.81 55.92
C LEU A 343 -14.15 51.60 57.19
N LYS A 344 -15.10 51.74 58.12
CA LYS A 344 -14.85 52.46 59.38
C LYS A 344 -13.78 51.78 60.23
N ALA A 345 -13.76 50.43 60.26
CA ALA A 345 -12.77 49.66 61.01
C ALA A 345 -11.36 49.76 60.40
N GLU A 346 -11.25 49.69 59.07
CA GLU A 346 -9.98 49.86 58.37
C GLU A 346 -9.43 51.28 58.54
N ILE A 347 -10.29 52.30 58.48
CA ILE A 347 -9.88 53.68 58.77
C ILE A 347 -9.37 53.79 60.20
N LEU A 348 -10.06 53.23 61.20
CA LEU A 348 -9.59 53.22 62.60
C LEU A 348 -8.21 52.57 62.74
N HIS A 349 -7.96 51.48 62.03
CA HIS A 349 -6.68 50.75 62.05
C HIS A 349 -5.53 51.53 61.39
N THR A 350 -5.81 52.54 60.58
CA THR A 350 -4.75 53.40 60.01
C THR A 350 -4.12 54.35 61.03
N LYS A 351 -4.77 54.60 62.18
CA LYS A 351 -4.28 55.53 63.21
C LYS A 351 -2.83 55.24 63.62
N ASP A 352 -2.58 53.98 63.98
CA ASP A 352 -1.28 53.52 64.47
C ASP A 352 -0.27 53.41 63.31
N LYS A 353 -0.74 53.12 62.09
CA LYS A 353 0.12 52.98 60.90
C LYS A 353 0.63 54.31 60.36
N LEU A 354 -0.17 55.37 60.46
CA LEU A 354 0.17 56.72 60.02
C LEU A 354 0.77 57.59 61.14
N ASN A 355 1.01 57.03 62.34
CA ASN A 355 1.56 57.74 63.50
C ASN A 355 0.79 59.02 63.88
N MET A 356 -0.55 58.99 63.79
CA MET A 356 -1.43 60.15 64.05
C MET A 356 -1.65 60.37 65.56
N SER A 357 -0.54 60.67 66.26
CA SER A 357 -0.48 60.86 67.71
C SER A 357 -1.09 62.19 68.19
N ASP A 358 -1.35 63.10 67.27
CA ASP A 358 -2.10 64.33 67.48
C ASP A 358 -3.55 64.04 67.90
N PHE A 359 -4.21 63.03 67.33
CA PHE A 359 -5.62 62.75 67.65
C PHE A 359 -5.82 61.92 68.94
N THR A 360 -6.75 62.35 69.80
CA THR A 360 -7.29 61.51 70.89
C THR A 360 -8.06 60.30 70.32
N ALA A 361 -8.33 59.28 71.14
CA ALA A 361 -9.10 58.11 70.69
C ALA A 361 -10.48 58.52 70.14
N HIS A 362 -11.20 59.38 70.86
CA HIS A 362 -12.50 59.90 70.44
C HIS A 362 -12.41 60.85 69.23
N GLY A 363 -11.35 61.69 69.15
CA GLY A 363 -11.13 62.55 67.98
C GLY A 363 -10.89 61.77 66.69
N PHE A 364 -10.16 60.65 66.78
CA PHE A 364 -9.95 59.77 65.62
C PHE A 364 -11.17 58.93 65.26
N GLU A 365 -12.05 58.63 66.23
CA GLU A 365 -13.34 58.00 65.96
C GLU A 365 -14.24 58.90 65.09
N ILE A 366 -14.18 60.22 65.31
CA ILE A 366 -14.84 61.22 64.46
C ILE A 366 -14.20 61.23 63.05
N VAL A 367 -12.87 61.16 62.94
CA VAL A 367 -12.17 61.04 61.65
C VAL A 367 -12.62 59.79 60.90
N ALA A 368 -12.71 58.64 61.59
CA ALA A 368 -13.16 57.39 60.99
C ALA A 368 -14.64 57.41 60.58
N GLU A 369 -15.49 58.04 61.39
CA GLU A 369 -16.89 58.24 61.03
C GLU A 369 -16.98 59.13 59.80
N VAL A 370 -16.48 60.38 59.84
CA VAL A 370 -16.52 61.31 58.70
C VAL A 370 -15.88 60.70 57.45
N GLY A 371 -14.71 60.06 57.58
CA GLY A 371 -14.00 59.38 56.49
C GLY A 371 -14.83 58.26 55.83
N SER A 372 -15.49 57.42 56.64
CA SER A 372 -16.35 56.34 56.12
C SER A 372 -17.54 56.85 55.29
N TRP A 373 -18.01 58.06 55.56
CA TRP A 373 -19.06 58.71 54.77
C TRP A 373 -18.52 59.38 53.51
N THR A 374 -17.39 60.10 53.61
CA THR A 374 -16.87 60.98 52.55
C THR A 374 -16.05 60.23 51.51
N MET A 375 -15.37 59.16 51.89
CA MET A 375 -14.67 58.28 50.95
C MET A 375 -15.72 57.46 50.19
N LYS A 376 -15.89 57.77 48.91
CA LYS A 376 -16.84 57.07 48.02
C LYS A 376 -16.16 55.88 47.37
N ASP A 377 -16.93 55.11 46.61
CA ASP A 377 -16.38 54.01 45.82
C ASP A 377 -15.24 54.51 44.93
N SER A 378 -14.09 53.85 45.03
CA SER A 378 -12.91 54.15 44.23
C SER A 378 -12.83 53.27 42.98
N ILE A 379 -13.68 52.24 42.89
CA ILE A 379 -13.79 51.35 41.73
C ILE A 379 -15.26 51.10 41.38
N PHE A 380 -15.57 51.02 40.08
CA PHE A 380 -16.92 50.75 39.58
C PHE A 380 -16.91 49.62 38.56
N TYR A 381 -17.86 48.67 38.67
CA TYR A 381 -17.89 47.51 37.80
C TYR A 381 -18.11 47.91 36.33
N ASN A 382 -17.23 47.44 35.44
CA ASN A 382 -17.32 47.65 34.00
C ASN A 382 -17.80 46.36 33.32
N ALA A 383 -19.11 46.27 33.09
CA ALA A 383 -19.73 45.10 32.48
C ALA A 383 -19.25 44.86 31.04
N GLU A 384 -19.10 45.92 30.24
CA GLU A 384 -18.72 45.83 28.82
C GLU A 384 -17.31 45.23 28.64
N THR A 385 -16.34 45.73 29.38
CA THR A 385 -14.95 45.25 29.32
C THR A 385 -14.82 43.84 29.90
N THR A 386 -15.59 43.53 30.95
CA THR A 386 -15.63 42.19 31.54
C THR A 386 -16.20 41.16 30.55
N GLU A 387 -17.30 41.48 29.86
CA GLU A 387 -17.88 40.60 28.85
C GLU A 387 -16.98 40.47 27.63
N TYR A 388 -16.33 41.55 27.19
CA TYR A 388 -15.31 41.49 26.13
C TYR A 388 -14.17 40.53 26.48
N ASN A 389 -13.60 40.65 27.69
CA ASN A 389 -12.51 39.78 28.14
C ASN A 389 -12.94 38.30 28.24
N LYS A 390 -14.19 38.04 28.63
CA LYS A 390 -14.77 36.69 28.64
C LYS A 390 -14.87 36.09 27.24
N ILE A 391 -15.30 36.87 26.25
CA ILE A 391 -15.38 36.44 24.85
C ILE A 391 -13.98 36.16 24.30
N GLU A 392 -13.03 37.06 24.52
CA GLU A 392 -11.63 36.87 24.11
C GLU A 392 -11.01 35.61 24.73
N ALA A 393 -11.17 35.39 26.04
CA ALA A 393 -10.67 34.19 26.71
C ALA A 393 -11.33 32.90 26.18
N THR A 394 -12.61 32.97 25.80
CA THR A 394 -13.33 31.85 25.17
C THR A 394 -12.74 31.52 23.80
N ASN A 395 -12.44 32.53 23.00
CA ASN A 395 -11.86 32.36 21.66
C ASN A 395 -10.43 31.82 21.69
N GLN A 396 -9.66 32.17 22.73
CA GLN A 396 -8.27 31.76 22.90
C GLN A 396 -8.12 30.43 23.66
N ALA A 397 -9.22 29.84 24.14
CA ALA A 397 -9.17 28.59 24.88
C ALA A 397 -8.65 27.42 24.00
N PRO A 398 -7.79 26.55 24.53
CA PRO A 398 -7.21 25.45 23.77
C PRO A 398 -8.31 24.45 23.37
N LYS A 399 -8.40 24.19 22.05
CA LYS A 399 -9.25 23.14 21.50
C LYS A 399 -8.67 21.78 21.90
N SER A 400 -9.51 20.89 22.40
CA SER A 400 -9.08 19.51 22.69
C SER A 400 -9.12 18.70 21.39
N GLU A 401 -8.03 18.02 21.09
CA GLU A 401 -7.87 17.23 19.85
C GLU A 401 -7.80 15.74 20.18
N ARG A 402 -8.66 14.96 19.52
CA ARG A 402 -8.56 13.50 19.44
C ARG A 402 -7.79 13.14 18.18
N LYS A 403 -6.68 12.43 18.34
CA LYS A 403 -5.91 11.87 17.21
C LYS A 403 -6.40 10.46 16.92
N ILE A 404 -6.76 10.20 15.66
CA ILE A 404 -7.01 8.86 15.13
C ILE A 404 -5.79 8.51 14.28
N SER A 405 -5.11 7.43 14.62
CA SER A 405 -3.89 7.01 13.90
C SER A 405 -4.25 6.23 12.64
N ARG A 406 -3.38 6.29 11.63
CA ARG A 406 -3.48 5.44 10.44
C ARG A 406 -3.56 3.95 10.83
N GLY A 407 -4.54 3.24 10.29
CA GLY A 407 -4.81 1.84 10.61
C GLY A 407 -5.70 1.62 11.84
N GLU A 408 -6.06 2.68 12.57
CA GLU A 408 -7.02 2.62 13.67
C GLU A 408 -8.44 2.40 13.13
N ARG A 409 -9.16 1.45 13.73
CA ARG A 409 -10.54 1.17 13.35
C ARG A 409 -11.46 2.23 13.93
N VAL A 410 -12.20 2.91 13.06
CA VAL A 410 -13.18 3.94 13.43
C VAL A 410 -14.51 3.30 13.83
N ILE A 411 -15.05 2.40 13.00
CA ILE A 411 -16.26 1.63 13.30
C ILE A 411 -16.07 0.15 12.89
N SER A 412 -16.67 -0.78 13.64
CA SER A 412 -16.62 -2.22 13.34
C SER A 412 -17.77 -2.64 12.43
N SER A 413 -17.55 -3.63 11.58
CA SER A 413 -18.63 -4.28 10.82
C SER A 413 -19.74 -4.76 11.76
N GLY A 414 -21.00 -4.47 11.42
CA GLY A 414 -22.19 -4.76 12.22
C GLY A 414 -22.51 -3.74 13.31
N ALA A 415 -21.65 -2.76 13.56
CA ALA A 415 -21.97 -1.67 14.49
C ALA A 415 -22.97 -0.70 13.87
N VAL A 416 -23.81 -0.11 14.72
CA VAL A 416 -24.82 0.89 14.34
C VAL A 416 -24.16 2.25 14.29
N ILE A 417 -24.30 2.95 13.16
CA ILE A 417 -23.73 4.29 12.97
C ILE A 417 -24.39 5.28 13.93
N THR A 418 -23.58 5.93 14.75
CA THR A 418 -23.99 6.99 15.68
C THR A 418 -23.79 8.38 15.06
N LYS A 419 -24.30 9.41 15.73
CA LYS A 419 -24.10 10.80 15.29
C LYS A 419 -22.62 11.20 15.34
N ASP A 420 -21.91 10.77 16.39
CA ASP A 420 -20.49 11.03 16.57
C ASP A 420 -19.65 10.39 15.45
N ASP A 421 -20.04 9.19 15.00
CA ASP A 421 -19.39 8.52 13.86
C ASP A 421 -19.52 9.33 12.57
N ILE A 422 -20.67 9.97 12.33
CA ILE A 422 -20.87 10.84 11.15
C ILE A 422 -19.99 12.08 11.19
N GLU A 423 -19.80 12.69 12.37
CA GLU A 423 -18.91 13.84 12.52
C GLU A 423 -17.46 13.44 12.24
N VAL A 424 -17.04 12.27 12.72
CA VAL A 424 -15.74 11.67 12.38
C VAL A 424 -15.61 11.45 10.87
N PHE A 425 -16.63 10.86 10.23
CA PHE A 425 -16.66 10.62 8.79
C PHE A 425 -16.59 11.90 7.95
N LYS A 426 -17.26 12.98 8.37
CA LYS A 426 -17.18 14.29 7.69
C LYS A 426 -15.77 14.86 7.75
N VAL A 427 -15.13 14.82 8.92
CA VAL A 427 -13.74 15.28 9.08
C VAL A 427 -12.78 14.43 8.24
N MET A 428 -12.98 13.11 8.22
CA MET A 428 -12.19 12.21 7.37
C MET A 428 -12.38 12.54 5.88
N GLN A 429 -13.61 12.84 5.46
CA GLN A 429 -13.91 13.20 4.07
C GLN A 429 -13.38 14.58 3.67
N GLU A 430 -13.42 15.57 4.56
CA GLU A 430 -12.90 16.92 4.31
C GLU A 430 -11.37 16.97 4.31
N GLN A 431 -10.73 16.19 5.19
CA GLN A 431 -9.27 16.10 5.26
C GLN A 431 -8.70 15.18 4.18
N SER A 432 -9.50 14.29 3.58
CA SER A 432 -9.13 13.49 2.41
C SER A 432 -8.72 14.42 1.24
N GLU A 433 -7.47 14.32 0.80
CA GLU A 433 -7.02 15.09 -0.36
C GLU A 433 -7.74 14.57 -1.60
N ASN A 434 -8.58 15.41 -2.22
CA ASN A 434 -9.21 15.12 -3.51
C ASN A 434 -8.16 15.14 -4.64
N ILE A 435 -7.24 14.17 -4.65
CA ILE A 435 -6.49 13.86 -5.85
C ILE A 435 -7.52 13.32 -6.85
N SER A 436 -7.78 14.08 -7.93
CA SER A 436 -8.68 13.63 -8.99
C SER A 436 -8.22 12.24 -9.45
N GLY A 437 -9.12 11.24 -9.37
CA GLY A 437 -8.78 9.85 -9.72
C GLY A 437 -8.20 9.70 -11.13
N GLU A 438 -8.54 10.62 -12.04
CA GLU A 438 -7.99 10.70 -13.39
C GLU A 438 -6.50 11.07 -13.42
N SER A 439 -6.08 12.09 -12.67
CA SER A 439 -4.66 12.49 -12.59
C SER A 439 -3.82 11.42 -11.90
N PHE A 440 -4.36 10.76 -10.87
CA PHE A 440 -3.69 9.64 -10.21
C PHE A 440 -3.53 8.45 -11.16
N PHE A 441 -4.60 8.08 -11.88
CA PHE A 441 -4.54 7.02 -12.88
C PHE A 441 -3.54 7.34 -14.00
N LEU A 442 -3.57 8.55 -14.55
CA LEU A 442 -2.67 8.97 -15.61
C LEU A 442 -1.21 8.96 -15.15
N GLY A 443 -0.93 9.48 -13.95
CA GLY A 443 0.40 9.46 -13.33
C GLY A 443 0.93 8.04 -13.15
N ASN A 444 0.11 7.15 -12.56
CA ASN A 444 0.47 5.74 -12.40
C ASN A 444 0.65 5.03 -13.73
N PHE A 445 -0.22 5.28 -14.71
CA PHE A 445 -0.11 4.71 -16.04
C PHE A 445 1.22 5.08 -16.70
N LEU A 446 1.58 6.37 -16.69
CA LEU A 446 2.84 6.85 -17.27
C LEU A 446 4.06 6.28 -16.53
N PHE A 447 4.00 6.21 -15.21
CA PHE A 447 5.07 5.64 -14.39
C PHE A 447 5.27 4.15 -14.68
N ILE A 448 4.20 3.35 -14.65
CA ILE A 448 4.25 1.91 -14.92
C ILE A 448 4.67 1.66 -16.38
N ALA A 449 4.17 2.45 -17.33
CA ALA A 449 4.59 2.38 -18.74
C ALA A 449 6.10 2.60 -18.87
N ALA A 450 6.64 3.65 -18.24
CA ALA A 450 8.06 3.95 -18.27
C ALA A 450 8.88 2.82 -17.61
N PHE A 451 8.44 2.34 -16.45
CA PHE A 451 9.10 1.26 -15.72
C PHE A 451 9.19 -0.03 -16.54
N ILE A 452 8.05 -0.56 -17.04
CA ILE A 452 8.06 -1.79 -17.85
C ILE A 452 8.87 -1.58 -19.13
N SER A 453 8.79 -0.41 -19.76
CA SER A 453 9.57 -0.10 -20.98
C SER A 453 11.07 -0.15 -20.71
N ILE A 454 11.55 0.43 -19.61
CA ILE A 454 12.97 0.41 -19.23
C ILE A 454 13.42 -1.03 -18.97
N VAL A 455 12.68 -1.79 -18.16
CA VAL A 455 13.01 -3.19 -17.85
C VAL A 455 13.02 -4.03 -19.13
N PHE A 456 12.03 -3.85 -20.00
CA PHE A 456 11.95 -4.53 -21.29
C PHE A 456 13.14 -4.22 -22.20
N LEU A 457 13.57 -2.95 -22.27
CA LEU A 457 14.75 -2.54 -23.04
C LEU A 457 16.04 -3.15 -22.48
N VAL A 458 16.19 -3.20 -21.16
CA VAL A 458 17.34 -3.84 -20.50
C VAL A 458 17.37 -5.33 -20.82
N PHE A 459 16.26 -6.05 -20.65
CA PHE A 459 16.21 -7.48 -20.92
C PHE A 459 16.44 -7.80 -22.40
N THR A 460 15.85 -7.04 -23.32
CA THR A 460 16.03 -7.26 -24.76
C THR A 460 17.43 -6.95 -25.27
N ARG A 461 18.15 -5.99 -24.68
CA ARG A 461 19.53 -5.65 -25.07
C ARG A 461 20.60 -6.45 -24.35
N SER A 462 20.40 -6.75 -23.08
CA SER A 462 21.44 -7.35 -22.23
C SER A 462 21.32 -8.87 -22.10
N ILE A 463 20.15 -9.46 -22.39
CA ILE A 463 19.90 -10.89 -22.17
C ILE A 463 19.52 -11.58 -23.47
N GLY A 464 20.51 -12.19 -24.15
CA GLY A 464 20.32 -12.81 -25.46
C GLY A 464 19.33 -13.99 -25.51
N LYS A 465 19.03 -14.62 -24.36
CA LYS A 465 18.05 -15.71 -24.24
C LYS A 465 16.64 -15.23 -23.89
N PHE A 466 16.40 -13.93 -23.69
CA PHE A 466 15.08 -13.40 -23.36
C PHE A 466 14.10 -13.60 -24.54
N ARG A 467 12.96 -14.24 -24.28
CA ARG A 467 11.96 -14.58 -25.31
C ARG A 467 10.72 -13.71 -25.15
N TYR A 468 10.37 -12.96 -26.19
CA TYR A 468 9.27 -11.98 -26.16
C TYR A 468 8.33 -12.11 -27.38
N ARG A 469 8.00 -13.35 -27.78
CA ARG A 469 6.99 -13.58 -28.82
C ARG A 469 5.63 -13.07 -28.33
N ASN A 470 4.75 -12.70 -29.24
CA ASN A 470 3.43 -12.17 -28.91
C ASN A 470 2.63 -13.13 -28.00
N LYS A 471 2.69 -14.44 -28.26
CA LYS A 471 2.08 -15.46 -27.39
C LYS A 471 2.67 -15.52 -25.98
N ASP A 472 3.99 -15.33 -25.86
CA ASP A 472 4.68 -15.32 -24.56
C ASP A 472 4.31 -14.06 -23.75
N MET A 473 4.26 -12.89 -24.41
CA MET A 473 3.85 -11.63 -23.81
C MET A 473 2.38 -11.66 -23.34
N LEU A 474 1.50 -12.25 -24.14
CA LEU A 474 0.09 -12.42 -23.80
C LEU A 474 -0.08 -13.36 -22.60
N LEU A 475 0.60 -14.52 -22.61
CA LEU A 475 0.58 -15.45 -21.47
C LEU A 475 1.03 -14.76 -20.18
N MET A 476 2.16 -14.05 -20.20
CA MET A 476 2.65 -13.30 -19.05
C MET A 476 1.63 -12.24 -18.59
N THR A 477 1.02 -11.51 -19.52
CA THR A 477 -0.01 -10.51 -19.20
C THR A 477 -1.20 -11.17 -18.49
N CYS A 478 -1.73 -12.27 -19.03
CA CYS A 478 -2.85 -13.00 -18.42
C CYS A 478 -2.48 -13.55 -17.04
N LEU A 479 -1.29 -14.14 -16.88
CA LEU A 479 -0.81 -14.65 -15.60
C LEU A 479 -0.66 -13.53 -14.56
N MET A 480 -0.09 -12.37 -14.94
CA MET A 480 0.06 -11.23 -14.04
C MET A 480 -1.30 -10.67 -13.61
N ILE A 481 -2.19 -10.43 -14.57
CA ILE A 481 -3.56 -9.93 -14.29
C ILE A 481 -4.28 -10.89 -13.34
N THR A 482 -4.19 -12.20 -13.60
CA THR A 482 -4.81 -13.22 -12.75
C THR A 482 -4.21 -13.21 -11.33
N ALA A 483 -2.89 -13.11 -11.20
CA ALA A 483 -2.21 -13.05 -9.91
C ALA A 483 -2.67 -11.83 -9.08
N LEU A 484 -2.71 -10.66 -9.70
CA LEU A 484 -3.07 -9.42 -9.02
C LEU A 484 -4.58 -9.33 -8.73
N LEU A 485 -5.44 -9.80 -9.63
CA LEU A 485 -6.87 -9.91 -9.36
C LEU A 485 -7.18 -10.87 -8.22
N LEU A 486 -6.48 -12.01 -8.17
CA LEU A 486 -6.62 -12.98 -7.08
C LEU A 486 -6.28 -12.34 -5.74
N LEU A 487 -5.21 -11.54 -5.66
CA LEU A 487 -4.90 -10.76 -4.47
C LEU A 487 -5.96 -9.70 -4.19
N ARG A 488 -6.28 -8.85 -5.17
CA ARG A 488 -7.24 -7.74 -5.04
C ARG A 488 -8.59 -8.19 -4.49
N TYR A 489 -9.13 -9.31 -4.96
CA TYR A 489 -10.44 -9.82 -4.51
C TYR A 489 -10.40 -10.68 -3.25
N ALA A 490 -9.24 -11.28 -2.93
CA ALA A 490 -9.10 -12.06 -1.71
C ALA A 490 -8.78 -11.19 -0.49
N MET A 491 -8.06 -10.09 -0.68
CA MET A 491 -7.56 -9.23 0.40
C MET A 491 -8.66 -8.67 1.32
N PRO A 492 -9.74 -8.03 0.84
CA PRO A 492 -10.79 -7.49 1.72
C PRO A 492 -11.47 -8.58 2.55
N ARG A 493 -11.78 -9.71 1.91
CA ARG A 493 -12.41 -10.86 2.58
C ARG A 493 -11.51 -11.49 3.64
N ILE A 494 -10.21 -11.54 3.37
CA ILE A 494 -9.24 -12.06 4.34
C ILE A 494 -9.08 -11.11 5.52
N GLN A 495 -9.06 -9.79 5.29
CA GLN A 495 -9.00 -8.80 6.36
C GLN A 495 -10.25 -8.82 7.25
N GLU A 496 -11.43 -9.09 6.68
CA GLU A 496 -12.67 -9.28 7.44
C GLU A 496 -12.62 -10.54 8.33
N ILE A 497 -12.13 -11.67 7.80
CA ILE A 497 -12.13 -12.96 8.51
C ILE A 497 -10.96 -13.09 9.49
N ALA A 498 -9.78 -12.59 9.12
CA ALA A 498 -8.51 -12.77 9.81
C ALA A 498 -8.00 -11.43 10.36
N TYR A 499 -8.90 -10.63 10.94
CA TYR A 499 -8.65 -9.27 11.43
C TYR A 499 -7.35 -9.10 12.23
N ASP A 500 -6.94 -10.13 12.99
CA ASP A 500 -5.74 -10.10 13.83
C ASP A 500 -4.61 -11.04 13.35
N ASN A 501 -4.81 -11.78 12.26
CA ASN A 501 -3.84 -12.78 11.78
C ASN A 501 -3.32 -12.48 10.37
N LYS A 502 -2.26 -11.66 10.31
CA LYS A 502 -1.55 -11.32 9.07
C LYS A 502 -0.81 -12.52 8.42
N ALA A 503 -0.78 -13.70 9.07
CA ALA A 503 -0.18 -14.90 8.50
C ALA A 503 -0.87 -15.38 7.20
N VAL A 504 -2.16 -15.04 7.01
CA VAL A 504 -2.93 -15.48 5.84
C VAL A 504 -2.35 -14.92 4.53
N TYR A 505 -1.67 -13.78 4.57
CA TYR A 505 -1.02 -13.20 3.39
C TYR A 505 0.09 -14.08 2.78
N TYR A 506 0.61 -15.04 3.53
CA TYR A 506 1.62 -16.00 3.05
C TYR A 506 1.01 -17.22 2.33
N PHE A 507 -0.32 -17.36 2.29
CA PHE A 507 -1.02 -18.51 1.69
C PHE A 507 -1.20 -18.44 0.17
N PHE A 508 -1.13 -17.25 -0.44
CA PHE A 508 -1.41 -17.10 -1.87
C PHE A 508 -0.44 -17.89 -2.74
N PRO A 509 -0.90 -18.61 -3.79
CA PRO A 509 -0.05 -19.43 -4.65
C PRO A 509 0.68 -18.58 -5.70
N LEU A 510 1.32 -17.47 -5.30
CA LEU A 510 2.04 -16.60 -6.23
C LEU A 510 3.25 -17.27 -6.91
N PRO A 511 4.00 -18.19 -6.26
CA PRO A 511 5.09 -18.91 -6.91
C PRO A 511 4.67 -19.69 -8.16
N PHE A 512 3.40 -20.11 -8.25
CA PHE A 512 2.86 -20.77 -9.44
C PHE A 512 3.03 -19.93 -10.71
N PHE A 513 2.72 -18.64 -10.67
CA PHE A 513 2.71 -17.81 -11.89
C PHE A 513 4.11 -17.69 -12.49
N VAL A 514 5.13 -17.53 -11.64
CA VAL A 514 6.53 -17.47 -12.06
C VAL A 514 7.01 -18.85 -12.55
N ALA A 515 6.62 -19.92 -11.86
CA ALA A 515 6.93 -21.29 -12.24
C ALA A 515 6.31 -21.68 -13.60
N ALA A 516 5.08 -21.24 -13.88
CA ALA A 516 4.42 -21.46 -15.15
C ALA A 516 5.21 -20.82 -16.30
N VAL A 517 5.62 -19.55 -16.15
CA VAL A 517 6.49 -18.88 -17.14
C VAL A 517 7.81 -19.64 -17.31
N ARG A 518 8.41 -20.11 -16.21
CA ARG A 518 9.67 -20.88 -16.28
C ARG A 518 9.52 -22.17 -17.07
N VAL A 519 8.49 -22.96 -16.82
CA VAL A 519 8.33 -24.29 -17.44
C VAL A 519 7.91 -24.18 -18.91
N LEU A 520 7.08 -23.20 -19.27
CA LEU A 520 6.55 -23.01 -20.62
C LEU A 520 7.49 -22.22 -21.54
N ILE A 521 8.32 -21.34 -20.98
CA ILE A 521 9.16 -20.41 -21.74
C ILE A 521 10.64 -20.69 -21.49
N ASN A 522 11.25 -20.03 -20.52
CA ASN A 522 12.63 -20.23 -20.07
C ASN A 522 12.91 -19.44 -18.79
N THR A 523 14.12 -19.59 -18.24
CA THR A 523 14.55 -18.91 -17.01
C THR A 523 14.57 -17.40 -17.16
N GLU A 524 15.13 -16.89 -18.26
CA GLU A 524 15.36 -15.46 -18.46
C GLU A 524 14.05 -14.68 -18.52
N THR A 525 13.04 -15.23 -19.21
CA THR A 525 11.70 -14.63 -19.29
C THR A 525 10.94 -14.75 -17.96
N ALA A 526 11.17 -15.83 -17.21
CA ALA A 526 10.60 -15.98 -15.87
C ALA A 526 11.20 -14.99 -14.85
N CYS A 527 12.50 -14.68 -14.96
CA CYS A 527 13.14 -13.63 -14.16
C CYS A 527 12.57 -12.24 -14.47
N PHE A 528 12.34 -11.93 -15.75
CA PHE A 528 11.65 -10.70 -16.17
C PHE A 528 10.26 -10.60 -15.52
N PHE A 529 9.46 -11.67 -15.64
CA PHE A 529 8.13 -11.74 -15.06
C PHE A 529 8.15 -11.59 -13.53
N LEU A 530 9.09 -12.27 -12.86
CA LEU A 530 9.27 -12.20 -11.42
C LEU A 530 9.61 -10.78 -10.95
N PHE A 531 10.52 -10.09 -11.65
CA PHE A 531 10.87 -8.71 -11.32
C PHE A 531 9.63 -7.79 -11.37
N LEU A 532 8.82 -7.92 -12.42
CA LEU A 532 7.57 -7.16 -12.54
C LEU A 532 6.55 -7.53 -11.47
N LEU A 533 6.39 -8.83 -11.17
CA LEU A 533 5.47 -9.31 -10.14
C LEU A 533 5.89 -8.76 -8.77
N SER A 534 7.17 -8.85 -8.42
CA SER A 534 7.68 -8.34 -7.15
C SER A 534 7.50 -6.82 -7.02
N ALA A 535 7.73 -6.05 -8.07
CA ALA A 535 7.46 -4.61 -8.07
C ALA A 535 5.97 -4.31 -7.85
N ALA A 536 5.08 -5.04 -8.53
CA ALA A 536 3.63 -4.90 -8.34
C ALA A 536 3.19 -5.29 -6.92
N LEU A 537 3.76 -6.33 -6.33
CA LEU A 537 3.49 -6.71 -4.94
C LEU A 537 3.98 -5.64 -3.95
N SER A 538 5.14 -5.05 -4.16
CA SER A 538 5.63 -3.95 -3.32
C SER A 538 4.71 -2.73 -3.35
N MET A 539 4.08 -2.44 -4.48
CA MET A 539 3.08 -1.36 -4.59
C MET A 539 1.75 -1.74 -3.90
N LEU A 540 1.35 -3.01 -3.93
CA LEU A 540 0.13 -3.49 -3.24
C LEU A 540 0.27 -3.60 -1.72
N PHE A 541 1.49 -3.82 -1.22
CA PHE A 541 1.78 -3.98 0.21
C PHE A 541 2.77 -2.91 0.71
N PRO A 542 2.45 -1.61 0.66
CA PRO A 542 3.37 -0.54 1.04
C PRO A 542 3.76 -0.60 2.53
N GLU A 543 2.87 -1.12 3.38
CA GLU A 543 3.08 -1.19 4.84
C GLU A 543 3.82 -2.46 5.30
N ASN A 544 3.98 -3.48 4.43
CA ASN A 544 4.65 -4.74 4.80
C ASN A 544 5.50 -5.25 3.63
N TYR A 545 6.79 -4.87 3.66
CA TYR A 545 7.77 -5.31 2.67
C TYR A 545 8.17 -6.79 2.81
N PHE A 546 7.89 -7.45 3.94
CA PHE A 546 8.21 -8.87 4.14
C PHE A 546 7.40 -9.78 3.20
N ILE A 547 6.16 -9.41 2.87
CA ILE A 547 5.31 -10.18 1.95
C ILE A 547 5.90 -10.21 0.52
N PRO A 548 6.20 -9.07 -0.14
CA PRO A 548 6.89 -9.07 -1.44
C PRO A 548 8.24 -9.81 -1.41
N VAL A 549 9.01 -9.65 -0.32
CA VAL A 549 10.30 -10.32 -0.14
C VAL A 549 10.15 -11.83 -0.04
N PHE A 550 9.19 -12.33 0.75
CA PHE A 550 8.86 -13.75 0.84
C PHE A 550 8.55 -14.34 -0.53
N TYR A 551 7.67 -13.68 -1.30
CA TYR A 551 7.27 -14.17 -2.61
C TYR A 551 8.37 -14.04 -3.66
N LEU A 552 9.24 -13.03 -3.57
CA LEU A 552 10.42 -12.90 -4.43
C LEU A 552 11.36 -14.10 -4.22
N PHE A 553 11.82 -14.32 -2.98
CA PHE A 553 12.76 -15.42 -2.69
C PHE A 553 12.12 -16.79 -2.87
N GLY A 554 10.86 -16.96 -2.46
CA GLY A 554 10.10 -18.20 -2.68
C GLY A 554 9.97 -18.54 -4.17
N SER A 555 9.64 -17.55 -5.01
CA SER A 555 9.51 -17.77 -6.45
C SER A 555 10.85 -18.02 -7.14
N LEU A 556 11.93 -17.33 -6.74
CA LEU A 556 13.29 -17.61 -7.20
C LEU A 556 13.69 -19.05 -6.89
N LEU A 557 13.45 -19.49 -5.66
CA LEU A 557 13.77 -20.85 -5.23
C LEU A 557 12.94 -21.88 -6.00
N PHE A 558 11.63 -21.68 -6.13
CA PHE A 558 10.78 -22.63 -6.83
C PHE A 558 11.18 -22.75 -8.30
N MET A 559 11.46 -21.63 -8.96
CA MET A 559 12.00 -21.57 -10.32
C MET A 559 13.29 -22.39 -10.48
N TYR A 560 14.19 -22.31 -9.50
CA TYR A 560 15.43 -23.08 -9.50
C TYR A 560 15.19 -24.59 -9.35
N ILE A 561 14.35 -25.00 -8.39
CA ILE A 561 14.10 -26.43 -8.11
C ILE A 561 13.41 -27.11 -9.31
N ILE A 562 12.53 -26.42 -10.03
CA ILE A 562 11.81 -26.97 -11.19
C ILE A 562 12.58 -26.88 -12.51
N PHE A 563 13.86 -26.47 -12.50
CA PHE A 563 14.64 -26.19 -13.71
C PHE A 563 14.75 -27.39 -14.69
N HIS A 564 14.77 -28.63 -14.18
CA HIS A 564 14.86 -29.88 -14.96
C HIS A 564 13.72 -30.87 -14.65
N VAL A 565 12.47 -30.42 -14.68
CA VAL A 565 11.33 -31.35 -14.55
C VAL A 565 10.99 -31.98 -15.90
N GLU A 566 10.91 -33.32 -15.90
CA GLU A 566 10.64 -34.14 -17.09
C GLU A 566 9.32 -34.93 -16.97
N SER A 567 8.68 -34.91 -15.79
CA SER A 567 7.35 -35.51 -15.58
C SER A 567 6.53 -34.76 -14.54
N SER A 568 5.21 -34.89 -14.62
CA SER A 568 4.27 -34.32 -13.63
C SER A 568 4.52 -34.83 -12.21
N SER A 569 4.96 -36.09 -12.06
CA SER A 569 5.32 -36.65 -10.75
C SER A 569 6.57 -35.98 -10.17
N GLN A 570 7.57 -35.68 -11.00
CA GLN A 570 8.73 -34.91 -10.57
C GLN A 570 8.35 -33.50 -10.11
N ILE A 571 7.41 -32.83 -10.78
CA ILE A 571 6.91 -31.51 -10.33
C ILE A 571 6.40 -31.60 -8.90
N MET A 572 5.56 -32.60 -8.59
CA MET A 572 5.02 -32.78 -7.24
C MET A 572 6.12 -33.04 -6.21
N TRP A 573 7.12 -33.88 -6.53
CA TRP A 573 8.25 -34.13 -5.63
C TRP A 573 9.11 -32.89 -5.39
N GLN A 574 9.39 -32.13 -6.44
CA GLN A 574 10.12 -30.86 -6.33
C GLN A 574 9.32 -29.80 -5.56
N THR A 575 7.99 -29.79 -5.72
CA THR A 575 7.10 -28.92 -4.95
C THR A 575 7.14 -29.29 -3.46
N PHE A 576 7.19 -30.58 -3.12
CA PHE A 576 7.32 -31.00 -1.72
C PHE A 576 8.59 -30.47 -1.06
N LYS A 577 9.74 -30.55 -1.77
CA LYS A 577 10.98 -29.94 -1.30
C LYS A 577 10.86 -28.41 -1.17
N PHE A 578 10.25 -27.76 -2.16
CA PHE A 578 10.01 -26.32 -2.12
C PHE A 578 9.15 -25.91 -0.91
N SER A 579 8.09 -26.65 -0.59
CA SER A 579 7.25 -26.38 0.58
C SER A 579 8.02 -26.44 1.90
N ILE A 580 8.92 -27.42 2.06
CA ILE A 580 9.76 -27.51 3.27
C ILE A 580 10.67 -26.28 3.39
N VAL A 581 11.29 -25.83 2.30
CA VAL A 581 12.16 -24.64 2.35
C VAL A 581 11.35 -23.36 2.52
N SER A 582 10.16 -23.27 1.93
CA SER A 582 9.24 -22.15 2.09
C SER A 582 8.78 -21.99 3.54
N MET A 583 8.57 -23.09 4.27
CA MET A 583 8.35 -23.06 5.73
C MET A 583 9.53 -22.45 6.48
N GLY A 584 10.76 -22.78 6.10
CA GLY A 584 11.97 -22.17 6.68
C GLY A 584 12.06 -20.67 6.43
N LEU A 585 11.71 -20.22 5.21
CA LEU A 585 11.65 -18.80 4.86
C LEU A 585 10.55 -18.07 5.64
N ALA A 586 9.39 -18.69 5.83
CA ALA A 586 8.30 -18.13 6.64
C ALA A 586 8.67 -18.05 8.12
N LEU A 587 9.43 -19.02 8.64
CA LEU A 587 9.95 -18.99 10.01
C LEU A 587 10.91 -17.80 10.21
N THR A 588 11.89 -17.61 9.32
CA THR A 588 12.84 -16.50 9.45
C THR A 588 12.16 -15.15 9.37
N ILE A 589 11.21 -14.99 8.44
CA ILE A 589 10.41 -13.77 8.34
C ILE A 589 9.52 -13.61 9.57
N GLY A 590 8.87 -14.67 10.06
CA GLY A 590 8.04 -14.62 11.27
C GLY A 590 8.78 -14.23 12.55
N MET A 591 10.09 -14.48 12.60
CA MET A 591 10.94 -14.04 13.71
C MET A 591 11.32 -12.55 13.62
N ILE A 592 11.31 -11.95 12.42
CA ILE A 592 11.76 -10.56 12.19
C ILE A 592 10.56 -9.61 12.03
N ASP A 593 9.47 -10.07 11.41
CA ASP A 593 8.28 -9.29 11.11
C ASP A 593 7.48 -9.01 12.39
N SER A 594 7.69 -7.82 12.95
CA SER A 594 6.98 -7.33 14.14
C SER A 594 5.47 -7.22 13.92
N SER A 595 5.01 -7.18 12.67
CA SER A 595 3.58 -7.13 12.35
C SER A 595 2.83 -8.41 12.68
N LEU A 596 3.54 -9.53 12.91
CA LEU A 596 2.99 -10.80 13.39
C LEU A 596 2.91 -10.88 14.92
N ASN A 597 3.21 -9.77 15.62
CA ASN A 597 3.26 -9.64 17.09
C ASN A 597 4.22 -10.62 17.78
N HIS A 598 5.12 -11.27 17.01
CA HIS A 598 6.00 -12.36 17.44
C HIS A 598 5.31 -13.48 18.25
N SER A 599 3.99 -13.61 18.11
CA SER A 599 3.22 -14.68 18.75
C SER A 599 3.58 -16.01 18.11
N GLY A 600 3.96 -17.00 18.92
CA GLY A 600 4.28 -18.34 18.43
C GLY A 600 3.16 -18.96 17.58
N LEU A 601 1.90 -18.62 17.86
CA LEU A 601 0.74 -19.06 17.07
C LEU A 601 0.67 -18.41 15.69
N ASN A 602 0.97 -17.11 15.58
CA ASN A 602 0.95 -16.40 14.30
C ASN A 602 2.11 -16.83 13.40
N VAL A 603 3.30 -17.04 13.99
CA VAL A 603 4.45 -17.58 13.27
C VAL A 603 4.15 -19.01 12.78
N PHE A 604 3.56 -19.84 13.63
CA PHE A 604 3.15 -21.20 13.23
C PHE A 604 2.09 -21.18 12.11
N ALA A 605 1.11 -20.28 12.19
CA ALA A 605 0.12 -20.09 11.13
C ALA A 605 0.78 -19.65 9.81
N ALA A 606 1.79 -18.77 9.85
CA ALA A 606 2.50 -18.30 8.66
C ALA A 606 3.28 -19.45 8.00
N ILE A 607 3.90 -20.32 8.81
CA ILE A 607 4.59 -21.53 8.34
C ILE A 607 3.62 -22.47 7.63
N LEU A 608 2.44 -22.73 8.20
CA LEU A 608 1.41 -23.56 7.57
C LEU A 608 0.85 -22.92 6.29
N CYS A 609 0.65 -21.60 6.29
CA CYS A 609 0.21 -20.86 5.11
C CYS A 609 1.24 -20.94 3.99
N ALA A 610 2.53 -20.78 4.30
CA ALA A 610 3.62 -20.92 3.34
C ALA A 610 3.72 -22.34 2.76
N PHE A 611 3.59 -23.38 3.60
CA PHE A 611 3.51 -24.76 3.13
C PHE A 611 2.35 -24.96 2.16
N GLY A 612 1.17 -24.46 2.54
CA GLY A 612 -0.06 -24.51 1.73
C GLY A 612 0.07 -23.77 0.40
N SER A 613 0.63 -22.55 0.42
CA SER A 613 0.94 -21.76 -0.78
C SER A 613 1.82 -22.53 -1.76
N ALA A 614 2.90 -23.12 -1.25
CA ALA A 614 3.86 -23.87 -2.06
C ALA A 614 3.23 -25.15 -2.65
N MET A 615 2.49 -25.92 -1.84
CA MET A 615 1.75 -27.11 -2.30
C MET A 615 0.70 -26.77 -3.35
N LEU A 616 -0.11 -25.74 -3.10
CA LEU A 616 -1.11 -25.26 -4.03
C LEU A 616 -0.46 -24.79 -5.33
N SER A 617 0.69 -24.11 -5.25
CA SER A 617 1.41 -23.63 -6.42
C SER A 617 1.86 -24.78 -7.34
N GLY A 618 2.44 -25.85 -6.77
CA GLY A 618 2.84 -27.02 -7.56
C GLY A 618 1.67 -27.85 -8.08
N GLY A 619 0.58 -27.93 -7.31
CA GLY A 619 -0.67 -28.56 -7.76
C GLY A 619 -1.27 -27.83 -8.96
N LEU A 620 -1.40 -26.50 -8.87
CA LEU A 620 -1.84 -25.66 -9.99
C LEU A 620 -0.92 -25.80 -11.20
N LEU A 621 0.40 -25.81 -11.00
CA LEU A 621 1.37 -26.00 -12.08
C LEU A 621 1.15 -27.34 -12.80
N THR A 622 0.97 -28.42 -12.03
CA THR A 622 0.77 -29.77 -12.57
C THR A 622 -0.52 -29.87 -13.39
N ILE A 623 -1.60 -29.21 -12.95
CA ILE A 623 -2.90 -29.20 -13.65
C ILE A 623 -2.86 -28.33 -14.90
N THR A 624 -2.17 -27.19 -14.85
CA THR A 624 -2.22 -26.19 -15.92
C THR A 624 -1.22 -26.42 -17.05
N ILE A 625 -0.08 -27.08 -16.81
CA ILE A 625 0.88 -27.38 -17.89
C ILE A 625 0.22 -28.11 -19.08
N PRO A 626 -0.49 -29.24 -18.89
CA PRO A 626 -1.13 -29.92 -20.02
C PRO A 626 -2.13 -29.03 -20.78
N LEU A 627 -2.82 -28.13 -20.06
CA LEU A 627 -3.75 -27.17 -20.66
C LEU A 627 -3.02 -26.14 -21.52
N PHE A 628 -1.89 -25.62 -21.06
CA PHE A 628 -1.09 -24.67 -21.83
C PHE A 628 -0.39 -25.35 -23.03
N GLU A 629 0.04 -26.60 -22.89
CA GLU A 629 0.60 -27.37 -24.00
C GLU A 629 -0.44 -27.59 -25.11
N SER A 630 -1.68 -27.96 -24.77
CA SER A 630 -2.73 -28.22 -25.77
C SER A 630 -3.30 -26.94 -26.40
N THR A 631 -3.46 -25.86 -25.64
CA THR A 631 -4.14 -24.63 -26.12
C THR A 631 -3.20 -23.62 -26.78
N LEU A 632 -1.95 -23.53 -26.33
CA LEU A 632 -1.00 -22.49 -26.74
C LEU A 632 0.20 -23.05 -27.54
N ASP A 633 0.18 -24.35 -27.83
CA ASP A 633 1.21 -25.07 -28.57
C ASP A 633 2.60 -24.80 -27.98
N TYR A 634 2.70 -24.96 -26.66
CA TYR A 634 3.96 -24.97 -25.93
C TYR A 634 4.48 -26.40 -25.84
N VAL A 635 5.78 -26.58 -26.11
CA VAL A 635 6.44 -27.88 -25.97
C VAL A 635 7.38 -27.81 -24.77
N THR A 636 6.94 -28.37 -23.63
CA THR A 636 7.77 -28.45 -22.42
C THR A 636 8.66 -29.69 -22.43
N ASN A 637 9.59 -29.81 -21.48
CA ASN A 637 10.36 -31.03 -21.27
C ASN A 637 9.48 -32.27 -21.05
N ILE A 638 8.32 -32.12 -20.41
CA ILE A 638 7.36 -33.22 -20.23
C ILE A 638 6.84 -33.70 -21.60
N LYS A 639 6.48 -32.74 -22.47
CA LYS A 639 6.06 -33.04 -23.83
C LYS A 639 7.20 -33.66 -24.67
N TYR A 640 8.42 -33.14 -24.55
CA TYR A 640 9.58 -33.74 -25.23
C TYR A 640 9.82 -35.19 -24.79
N VAL A 641 9.71 -35.50 -23.48
CA VAL A 641 9.77 -36.89 -23.01
C VAL A 641 8.68 -37.72 -23.67
N SER A 642 7.44 -37.23 -23.74
CA SER A 642 6.35 -37.97 -24.41
C SER A 642 6.66 -38.25 -25.90
N TYR A 643 7.26 -37.29 -26.60
CA TYR A 643 7.69 -37.44 -27.99
C TYR A 643 8.88 -38.37 -28.18
N SER A 644 9.71 -38.55 -27.16
CA SER A 644 10.90 -39.42 -27.20
C SER A 644 10.57 -40.91 -27.03
N THR A 645 9.33 -41.25 -26.70
CA THR A 645 8.93 -42.63 -26.40
C THR A 645 8.25 -43.33 -27.59
N MET A 646 8.37 -44.67 -27.64
CA MET A 646 7.72 -45.51 -28.66
C MET A 646 6.18 -45.54 -28.60
N SER A 647 5.58 -44.87 -27.61
CA SER A 647 4.14 -44.64 -27.57
C SER A 647 3.69 -43.55 -28.55
N ASN A 648 4.61 -42.72 -29.05
CA ASN A 648 4.32 -41.74 -30.10
C ASN A 648 4.03 -42.46 -31.44
N GLU A 649 2.90 -42.11 -32.06
CA GLU A 649 2.43 -42.77 -33.28
C GLU A 649 3.38 -42.58 -34.47
N LEU A 650 3.92 -41.39 -34.68
CA LEU A 650 4.82 -41.10 -35.80
C LEU A 650 6.14 -41.84 -35.66
N ILE A 651 6.72 -41.88 -34.46
CA ILE A 651 7.95 -42.65 -34.19
C ILE A 651 7.72 -44.14 -34.41
N LYS A 652 6.57 -44.66 -33.95
CA LYS A 652 6.17 -46.04 -34.19
C LYS A 652 6.02 -46.33 -35.69
N GLN A 653 5.32 -45.48 -36.44
CA GLN A 653 5.17 -45.61 -37.89
C GLN A 653 6.54 -45.58 -38.60
N MET A 654 7.42 -44.65 -38.23
CA MET A 654 8.77 -44.55 -38.81
C MET A 654 9.60 -45.81 -38.53
N SER A 655 9.52 -46.37 -37.32
CA SER A 655 10.23 -47.60 -36.97
C SER A 655 9.82 -48.82 -37.82
N VAL A 656 8.56 -48.86 -38.27
CA VAL A 656 7.96 -49.96 -39.03
C VAL A 656 8.13 -49.76 -40.55
N TYR A 657 7.72 -48.60 -41.07
CA TYR A 657 7.64 -48.34 -42.51
C TYR A 657 8.93 -47.76 -43.10
N ALA A 658 9.71 -47.02 -42.31
CA ALA A 658 10.96 -46.36 -42.71
C ALA A 658 12.09 -46.68 -41.71
N ASN A 659 12.32 -47.98 -41.47
CA ASN A 659 13.23 -48.45 -40.42
C ASN A 659 14.67 -47.91 -40.55
N GLY A 660 15.17 -47.73 -41.77
CA GLY A 660 16.50 -47.16 -42.02
C GLY A 660 16.60 -45.70 -41.59
N THR A 661 15.59 -44.91 -41.94
CA THR A 661 15.44 -43.52 -41.49
C THR A 661 15.26 -43.44 -39.98
N TYR A 662 14.55 -44.39 -39.37
CA TYR A 662 14.43 -44.47 -37.92
C TYR A 662 15.79 -44.70 -37.23
N GLN A 663 16.60 -45.66 -37.70
CA GLN A 663 17.93 -45.92 -37.15
C GLN A 663 18.91 -44.75 -37.37
N HIS A 664 18.83 -44.10 -38.54
CA HIS A 664 19.53 -42.84 -38.82
C HIS A 664 19.19 -41.77 -37.77
N SER A 665 17.89 -41.50 -37.61
CA SER A 665 17.40 -40.49 -36.66
C SER A 665 17.80 -40.78 -35.22
N LEU A 666 17.86 -42.05 -34.79
CA LEU A 666 18.37 -42.43 -33.46
C LEU A 666 19.86 -42.12 -33.28
N THR A 667 20.66 -42.35 -34.31
CA THR A 667 22.10 -42.09 -34.31
C THR A 667 22.36 -40.59 -34.27
N VAL A 668 21.68 -39.83 -35.14
CA VAL A 668 21.71 -38.35 -35.13
C VAL A 668 21.25 -37.82 -33.77
N ALA A 669 20.19 -38.38 -33.17
CA ALA A 669 19.72 -37.98 -31.86
C ALA A 669 20.76 -38.15 -30.75
N SER A 670 21.55 -39.23 -30.80
CA SER A 670 22.64 -39.45 -29.85
C SER A 670 23.78 -38.46 -30.04
N LEU A 671 24.15 -38.16 -31.30
CA LEU A 671 25.16 -37.16 -31.64
C LEU A 671 24.77 -35.77 -31.15
N VAL A 672 23.54 -35.32 -31.44
CA VAL A 672 23.08 -33.99 -31.03
C VAL A 672 22.84 -33.90 -29.53
N GLU A 673 22.44 -34.97 -28.85
CA GLU A 673 22.20 -34.94 -27.40
C GLU A 673 23.49 -34.66 -26.63
N VAL A 674 24.59 -35.33 -26.99
CA VAL A 674 25.90 -35.15 -26.35
C VAL A 674 26.43 -33.75 -26.66
N ALA A 675 26.45 -33.34 -27.92
CA ALA A 675 26.93 -32.02 -28.33
C ALA A 675 26.08 -30.88 -27.72
N ALA A 676 24.76 -31.03 -27.64
CA ALA A 676 23.88 -30.04 -27.02
C ALA A 676 24.19 -29.84 -25.54
N ARG A 677 24.56 -30.92 -24.82
CA ARG A 677 24.96 -30.85 -23.40
C ARG A 677 26.24 -30.03 -23.23
N GLU A 678 27.23 -30.24 -24.10
CA GLU A 678 28.50 -29.49 -24.07
C GLU A 678 28.33 -28.01 -24.44
N LEU A 679 27.39 -27.71 -25.33
CA LEU A 679 27.03 -26.33 -25.73
C LEU A 679 26.14 -25.59 -24.72
N GLY A 680 25.68 -26.25 -23.66
CA GLY A 680 24.72 -25.68 -22.71
C GLY A 680 23.34 -25.39 -23.33
N LEU A 681 22.96 -26.16 -24.37
CA LEU A 681 21.63 -26.18 -24.97
C LEU A 681 20.72 -27.17 -24.22
N ASN A 682 19.42 -27.22 -24.55
CA ASN A 682 18.53 -28.25 -24.01
C ASN A 682 18.75 -29.58 -24.76
N PRO A 683 19.39 -30.59 -24.15
CA PRO A 683 19.74 -31.83 -24.85
C PRO A 683 18.51 -32.65 -25.24
N LEU A 684 17.48 -32.68 -24.39
CA LEU A 684 16.23 -33.40 -24.64
C LEU A 684 15.49 -32.79 -25.84
N LYS A 685 15.45 -31.45 -25.94
CA LYS A 685 14.89 -30.76 -27.11
C LYS A 685 15.61 -31.16 -28.39
N CYS A 686 16.95 -31.06 -28.42
CA CYS A 686 17.74 -31.38 -29.61
C CYS A 686 17.57 -32.86 -30.01
N LYS A 687 17.55 -33.76 -29.03
CA LYS A 687 17.30 -35.19 -29.24
C LYS A 687 15.96 -35.44 -29.94
N VAL A 688 14.89 -34.80 -29.45
CA VAL A 688 13.56 -34.94 -30.06
C VAL A 688 13.52 -34.29 -31.45
N MET A 689 14.13 -33.13 -31.64
CA MET A 689 14.26 -32.53 -32.99
C MET A 689 14.89 -33.52 -33.98
N ALA A 690 15.95 -34.23 -33.58
CA ALA A 690 16.58 -35.27 -34.39
C ALA A 690 15.69 -36.49 -34.63
N TYR A 691 14.83 -36.88 -33.68
CA TYR A 691 13.85 -37.96 -33.94
C TYR A 691 12.85 -37.61 -35.04
N PHE A 692 12.52 -36.34 -35.19
CA PHE A 692 11.47 -35.93 -36.12
C PHE A 692 11.96 -35.27 -37.41
N HIS A 693 13.23 -34.88 -37.52
CA HIS A 693 13.74 -34.10 -38.66
C HIS A 693 13.38 -34.71 -40.03
N ASP A 694 13.37 -36.04 -40.10
CA ASP A 694 13.22 -36.84 -41.31
C ASP A 694 11.85 -37.54 -41.43
N ILE A 695 10.87 -37.22 -40.58
CA ILE A 695 9.55 -37.90 -40.60
C ILE A 695 8.85 -37.82 -41.95
N GLY A 696 9.20 -36.82 -42.76
CA GLY A 696 8.67 -36.66 -44.11
C GLY A 696 8.97 -37.84 -45.04
N LYS A 697 10.04 -38.59 -44.79
CA LYS A 697 10.41 -39.77 -45.56
C LYS A 697 9.37 -40.91 -45.44
N LEU A 698 8.46 -40.84 -44.46
CA LEU A 698 7.30 -41.72 -44.35
C LEU A 698 6.37 -41.68 -45.57
N GLU A 699 6.36 -40.57 -46.34
CA GLU A 699 5.52 -40.46 -47.54
C GLU A 699 5.87 -41.54 -48.57
N ARG A 700 7.17 -41.72 -48.81
CA ARG A 700 7.70 -42.64 -49.82
C ARG A 700 9.06 -43.22 -49.38
N PRO A 701 9.08 -44.12 -48.40
CA PRO A 701 10.33 -44.62 -47.81
C PRO A 701 11.27 -45.24 -48.84
N GLU A 702 10.74 -45.90 -49.87
CA GLU A 702 11.48 -46.63 -50.90
C GLU A 702 12.38 -45.76 -51.78
N TYR A 703 12.25 -44.43 -51.76
CA TYR A 703 13.13 -43.52 -52.50
C TYR A 703 14.38 -43.13 -51.70
N PHE A 704 14.44 -43.44 -50.41
CA PHE A 704 15.59 -43.08 -49.57
C PHE A 704 16.51 -44.28 -49.37
N THR A 705 17.80 -44.09 -49.65
CA THR A 705 18.79 -45.18 -49.73
C THR A 705 18.93 -45.97 -48.44
N GLU A 706 18.73 -45.36 -47.29
CA GLU A 706 18.78 -46.03 -45.99
C GLU A 706 17.63 -47.02 -45.78
N ASN A 707 16.51 -46.86 -46.50
CA ASN A 707 15.35 -47.74 -46.46
C ASN A 707 15.32 -48.73 -47.63
N GLN A 708 16.10 -48.46 -48.68
CA GLN A 708 16.36 -49.40 -49.76
C GLN A 708 17.30 -50.49 -49.22
N ARG A 709 16.75 -51.66 -48.91
CA ARG A 709 17.54 -52.87 -48.58
C ARG A 709 18.29 -53.34 -49.83
N ASP A 710 18.46 -54.65 -50.04
CA ASP A 710 19.05 -55.22 -51.27
C ASP A 710 18.16 -55.07 -52.53
N ARG A 711 17.32 -54.04 -52.59
CA ARG A 711 16.45 -53.72 -53.73
C ARG A 711 17.19 -52.78 -54.68
N LYS A 712 16.81 -52.83 -55.97
CA LYS A 712 17.29 -51.84 -56.96
C LYS A 712 16.93 -50.43 -56.51
N ASN A 713 17.82 -49.47 -56.78
CA ASN A 713 17.61 -48.08 -56.39
C ASN A 713 16.41 -47.50 -57.15
N ALA A 714 15.42 -46.98 -56.41
CA ALA A 714 14.19 -46.43 -56.98
C ALA A 714 14.46 -45.25 -57.94
N HIS A 715 15.59 -44.56 -57.79
CA HIS A 715 15.98 -43.41 -58.62
C HIS A 715 16.59 -43.77 -59.97
N ASP A 716 16.91 -45.04 -60.24
CA ASP A 716 17.58 -45.45 -61.49
C ASP A 716 16.73 -45.14 -62.73
N ASN A 717 15.40 -45.17 -62.59
CA ASN A 717 14.43 -44.95 -63.67
C ASN A 717 13.91 -43.50 -63.76
N TYR A 718 14.45 -42.57 -62.97
CA TYR A 718 13.98 -41.18 -62.94
C TYR A 718 15.01 -40.19 -63.49
N ARG A 719 14.51 -39.12 -64.12
CA ARG A 719 15.35 -37.96 -64.46
C ARG A 719 15.92 -37.34 -63.19
N PRO A 720 17.16 -36.82 -63.19
CA PRO A 720 17.77 -36.26 -61.98
C PRO A 720 16.93 -35.15 -61.31
N THR A 721 16.27 -34.31 -62.09
CA THR A 721 15.36 -33.27 -61.59
C THR A 721 14.16 -33.84 -60.84
N MET A 722 13.58 -34.96 -61.31
CA MET A 722 12.48 -35.65 -60.61
C MET A 722 12.96 -36.30 -59.31
N SER A 723 14.14 -36.92 -59.33
CA SER A 723 14.75 -37.48 -58.11
C SER A 723 15.03 -36.41 -57.06
N ALA A 724 15.58 -35.26 -57.47
CA ALA A 724 15.80 -34.12 -56.58
C ALA A 724 14.49 -33.58 -55.99
N ARG A 725 13.41 -33.50 -56.78
CA ARG A 725 12.08 -33.11 -56.28
C ARG A 725 11.52 -34.10 -55.27
N ILE A 726 11.63 -35.40 -55.52
CA ILE A 726 11.17 -36.43 -54.57
C ILE A 726 11.93 -36.31 -53.25
N ILE A 727 13.26 -36.14 -53.32
CA ILE A 727 14.10 -35.98 -52.13
C ILE A 727 13.71 -34.71 -51.39
N THR A 728 13.69 -33.54 -52.05
CA THR A 728 13.41 -32.27 -51.37
C THR A 728 11.98 -32.19 -50.80
N ASN A 729 11.02 -32.94 -51.34
CA ASN A 729 9.63 -32.92 -50.87
C ASN A 729 9.45 -33.51 -49.46
N HIS A 730 10.38 -34.33 -48.95
CA HIS A 730 10.26 -34.87 -47.58
C HIS A 730 10.18 -33.75 -46.54
N VAL A 731 10.86 -32.62 -46.75
CA VAL A 731 10.79 -31.48 -45.84
C VAL A 731 9.37 -30.92 -45.77
N LYS A 732 8.71 -30.77 -46.93
CA LYS A 732 7.34 -30.25 -47.01
C LYS A 732 6.35 -31.20 -46.36
N TYR A 733 6.42 -32.49 -46.69
CA TYR A 733 5.52 -33.49 -46.11
C TYR A 733 5.77 -33.66 -44.60
N GLY A 734 7.03 -33.57 -44.16
CA GLY A 734 7.39 -33.58 -42.75
C GLY A 734 6.77 -32.41 -41.99
N LEU A 735 6.77 -31.20 -42.57
CA LEU A 735 6.10 -30.04 -41.98
C LEU A 735 4.57 -30.23 -41.90
N GLU A 736 3.96 -30.81 -42.93
CA GLU A 736 2.53 -31.13 -42.92
C GLU A 736 2.18 -32.14 -41.82
N LEU A 737 2.99 -33.19 -41.64
CA LEU A 737 2.84 -34.14 -40.53
C LEU A 737 3.05 -33.46 -39.17
N ALA A 738 4.09 -32.64 -39.02
CA ALA A 738 4.37 -31.97 -37.76
C ALA A 738 3.23 -31.07 -37.30
N LYS A 739 2.62 -30.33 -38.24
CA LYS A 739 1.42 -29.51 -37.98
C LYS A 739 0.20 -30.36 -37.65
N LYS A 740 -0.04 -31.43 -38.41
CA LYS A 740 -1.16 -32.35 -38.20
C LYS A 740 -1.11 -33.00 -36.80
N TYR A 741 0.07 -33.29 -36.29
CA TYR A 741 0.29 -33.93 -34.99
C TYR A 741 0.67 -32.95 -33.87
N HIS A 742 0.58 -31.64 -34.10
CA HIS A 742 0.90 -30.58 -33.12
C HIS A 742 2.27 -30.79 -32.44
N LEU A 743 3.31 -31.06 -33.24
CA LEU A 743 4.67 -31.26 -32.72
C LEU A 743 5.32 -29.97 -32.20
N GLY A 744 4.79 -28.81 -32.58
CA GLY A 744 5.20 -27.48 -32.12
C GLY A 744 6.27 -26.81 -32.97
N GLU A 745 6.31 -25.47 -32.91
CA GLU A 745 7.15 -24.59 -33.76
C GLU A 745 8.64 -24.97 -33.75
N GLU A 746 9.18 -25.41 -32.61
CA GLU A 746 10.57 -25.82 -32.50
C GLU A 746 10.89 -27.07 -33.33
N ILE A 747 10.01 -28.09 -33.32
CA ILE A 747 10.20 -29.33 -34.11
C ILE A 747 9.92 -29.06 -35.59
N GLU A 748 8.89 -28.27 -35.89
CA GLU A 748 8.61 -27.81 -37.26
C GLU A 748 9.82 -27.10 -37.87
N SER A 749 10.47 -26.21 -37.09
CA SER A 749 11.68 -25.52 -37.53
C SER A 749 12.83 -26.48 -37.77
N ALA A 750 13.00 -27.51 -36.94
CA ALA A 750 14.02 -28.54 -37.16
C ALA A 750 13.81 -29.29 -38.48
N ILE A 751 12.58 -29.66 -38.81
CA ILE A 751 12.24 -30.34 -40.07
C ILE A 751 12.54 -29.44 -41.26
N VAL A 752 12.15 -28.16 -41.21
CA VAL A 752 12.34 -27.26 -42.36
C VAL A 752 13.79 -26.79 -42.52
N GLU A 753 14.51 -26.61 -41.42
CA GLU A 753 15.84 -25.99 -41.42
C GLU A 753 17.01 -26.99 -41.50
N HIS A 754 16.83 -28.29 -41.22
CA HIS A 754 17.97 -29.22 -41.08
C HIS A 754 18.81 -29.38 -42.36
N HIS A 755 18.24 -29.17 -43.54
CA HIS A 755 18.99 -29.11 -44.80
C HIS A 755 19.28 -27.69 -45.30
N GLY A 756 18.65 -26.68 -44.70
CA GLY A 756 18.79 -25.28 -45.10
C GLY A 756 18.57 -25.07 -46.60
N THR A 757 19.49 -24.40 -47.26
CA THR A 757 19.45 -24.13 -48.71
C THR A 757 20.52 -24.93 -49.48
N THR A 758 20.88 -26.10 -48.94
CA THR A 758 21.97 -26.94 -49.48
C THR A 758 21.59 -27.56 -50.82
N LEU A 759 22.59 -27.98 -51.58
CA LEU A 759 22.43 -28.58 -52.91
C LEU A 759 22.32 -30.11 -52.80
N VAL A 760 21.34 -30.69 -53.51
CA VAL A 760 21.25 -32.15 -53.73
C VAL A 760 22.31 -32.57 -54.76
N GLY A 761 23.57 -32.59 -54.31
CA GLY A 761 24.76 -32.61 -55.17
C GLY A 761 24.87 -33.80 -56.13
N TYR A 762 24.47 -35.00 -55.71
CA TYR A 762 24.56 -36.20 -56.57
C TYR A 762 23.70 -36.05 -57.84
N PHE A 763 22.42 -35.68 -57.68
CA PHE A 763 21.52 -35.52 -58.82
C PHE A 763 21.83 -34.28 -59.64
N TYR A 764 22.34 -33.21 -59.02
CA TYR A 764 22.84 -32.05 -59.77
C TYR A 764 24.03 -32.42 -60.66
N LYS A 765 25.01 -33.17 -60.14
CA LYS A 765 26.15 -33.64 -60.94
C LYS A 765 25.69 -34.53 -62.09
N LYS A 766 24.80 -35.49 -61.82
CA LYS A 766 24.20 -36.36 -62.86
C LYS A 766 23.41 -35.55 -63.89
N ALA A 767 22.76 -34.45 -63.48
CA ALA A 767 22.08 -33.54 -64.40
C ALA A 767 23.08 -32.75 -65.27
N LYS A 768 24.17 -32.23 -64.69
CA LYS A 768 25.23 -31.53 -65.42
C LYS A 768 25.95 -32.41 -66.44
N GLU A 769 26.09 -33.70 -66.15
CA GLU A 769 26.63 -34.70 -67.09
C GLU A 769 25.69 -34.92 -68.29
N LEU A 770 24.38 -34.80 -68.11
CA LEU A 770 23.38 -34.93 -69.18
C LEU A 770 23.12 -33.60 -69.92
N ASP A 771 23.16 -32.49 -69.21
CA ASP A 771 22.93 -31.13 -69.69
C ASP A 771 23.86 -30.16 -68.95
N PRO A 772 24.94 -29.68 -69.59
CA PRO A 772 25.86 -28.70 -69.00
C PRO A 772 25.19 -27.40 -68.55
N ASN A 773 24.00 -27.07 -69.06
CA ASN A 773 23.23 -25.88 -68.70
C ASN A 773 22.23 -26.11 -67.55
N ALA A 774 22.18 -27.31 -66.95
CA ALA A 774 21.28 -27.60 -65.84
C ALA A 774 21.44 -26.55 -64.71
N SER A 775 20.32 -25.99 -64.24
CA SER A 775 20.29 -24.94 -63.25
C SER A 775 20.45 -25.50 -61.84
N GLU A 776 21.37 -24.94 -61.05
CA GLU A 776 21.59 -25.34 -59.66
C GLU A 776 20.34 -25.11 -58.78
N ALA A 777 19.52 -24.12 -59.10
CA ALA A 777 18.32 -23.77 -58.34
C ALA A 777 17.27 -24.89 -58.30
N GLU A 778 17.21 -25.74 -59.33
CA GLU A 778 16.27 -26.87 -59.39
C GLU A 778 16.65 -28.03 -58.44
N PHE A 779 17.85 -27.99 -57.87
CA PHE A 779 18.42 -29.05 -57.03
C PHE A 779 18.68 -28.58 -55.60
N LYS A 780 18.27 -27.37 -55.21
CA LYS A 780 18.42 -26.87 -53.84
C LYS A 780 17.19 -27.14 -52.99
N TYR A 781 17.42 -27.34 -51.70
CA TYR A 781 16.35 -27.23 -50.71
C TYR A 781 15.82 -25.79 -50.64
N ALA A 782 14.52 -25.64 -50.41
CA ALA A 782 13.88 -24.33 -50.32
C ALA A 782 14.30 -23.53 -49.06
N GLY A 783 14.82 -24.22 -48.04
CA GLY A 783 15.17 -23.63 -46.75
C GLY A 783 13.96 -23.25 -45.89
N PRO A 784 14.13 -22.32 -44.93
CA PRO A 784 15.30 -21.45 -44.74
C PRO A 784 16.51 -22.15 -44.12
N SER A 785 17.68 -21.50 -44.18
CA SER A 785 18.86 -21.91 -43.41
C SER A 785 18.62 -21.82 -41.89
N PRO A 786 19.35 -22.59 -41.06
CA PRO A 786 19.20 -22.61 -39.60
C PRO A 786 19.12 -21.22 -38.97
N ARG A 787 18.13 -21.06 -38.09
CA ARG A 787 17.91 -19.82 -37.31
C ARG A 787 18.24 -19.97 -35.83
N SER A 788 18.61 -21.17 -35.40
CA SER A 788 18.97 -21.47 -34.00
C SER A 788 20.26 -22.28 -33.93
N LYS A 789 20.90 -22.30 -32.74
CA LYS A 789 22.06 -23.18 -32.52
C LYS A 789 21.65 -24.65 -32.58
N GLU A 790 20.43 -24.96 -32.14
CA GLU A 790 19.88 -26.31 -32.13
C GLU A 790 19.66 -26.86 -33.54
N THR A 791 19.06 -26.07 -34.45
CA THR A 791 18.86 -26.48 -35.85
C THR A 791 20.16 -26.49 -36.65
N ALA A 792 21.14 -25.64 -36.30
CA ALA A 792 22.48 -25.68 -36.88
C ALA A 792 23.24 -26.94 -36.44
N LEU A 793 23.18 -27.30 -35.16
CA LEU A 793 23.75 -28.54 -34.63
C LEU A 793 23.12 -29.75 -35.33
N LEU A 794 21.80 -29.78 -35.46
CA LEU A 794 21.08 -30.85 -36.16
C LEU A 794 21.55 -31.00 -37.62
N MET A 795 21.63 -29.89 -38.36
CA MET A 795 22.15 -29.89 -39.74
C MET A 795 23.55 -30.50 -39.84
N ILE A 796 24.45 -30.13 -38.93
CA ILE A 796 25.82 -30.63 -38.91
C ILE A 796 25.82 -32.13 -38.58
N ALA A 797 25.12 -32.54 -37.53
CA ALA A 797 25.08 -33.93 -37.09
C ALA A 797 24.47 -34.86 -38.15
N ASP A 798 23.37 -34.45 -38.79
CA ASP A 798 22.74 -35.19 -39.91
C ASP A 798 23.70 -35.37 -41.08
N SER A 799 24.35 -34.28 -41.52
CA SER A 799 25.32 -34.32 -42.62
C SER A 799 26.54 -35.20 -42.27
N CYS A 800 27.01 -35.13 -41.02
CA CYS A 800 28.14 -35.92 -40.52
C CYS A 800 27.80 -37.41 -40.38
N GLU A 801 26.62 -37.77 -39.88
CA GLU A 801 26.19 -39.17 -39.76
C GLU A 801 26.20 -39.83 -41.15
N ALA A 802 25.50 -39.21 -42.11
CA ALA A 802 25.37 -39.77 -43.45
C ALA A 802 26.74 -39.94 -44.12
N ALA A 803 27.63 -38.95 -43.96
CA ALA A 803 28.98 -39.01 -44.50
C ALA A 803 29.84 -40.08 -43.82
N VAL A 804 29.89 -40.13 -42.49
CA VAL A 804 30.72 -41.08 -41.74
C VAL A 804 30.22 -42.51 -41.95
N ARG A 805 28.90 -42.72 -41.99
CA ARG A 805 28.29 -44.02 -42.29
C ARG A 805 28.80 -44.60 -43.62
N SER A 806 28.92 -43.75 -44.64
CA SER A 806 29.40 -44.10 -45.99
C SER A 806 30.91 -44.30 -46.12
N MET A 807 31.73 -44.00 -45.10
CA MET A 807 33.18 -44.18 -45.16
C MET A 807 33.58 -45.67 -45.08
N ASP A 808 34.51 -46.08 -45.94
CA ASP A 808 35.09 -47.43 -45.96
C ASP A 808 35.86 -47.74 -44.68
N LYS A 809 36.79 -46.85 -44.28
CA LYS A 809 37.57 -46.95 -43.04
C LYS A 809 37.24 -45.80 -42.11
N LYS A 810 36.59 -46.12 -41.00
CA LYS A 810 36.16 -45.16 -39.98
C LYS A 810 37.24 -45.04 -38.89
N THR A 811 38.40 -44.49 -39.20
CA THR A 811 39.44 -44.17 -38.19
C THR A 811 39.14 -42.83 -37.53
N GLU A 812 39.57 -42.62 -36.29
CA GLU A 812 39.37 -41.35 -35.57
C GLU A 812 39.85 -40.12 -36.37
N ASN A 813 41.08 -40.14 -36.91
CA ASN A 813 41.59 -39.06 -37.77
C ASN A 813 40.77 -38.88 -39.06
N GLY A 814 40.28 -39.98 -39.64
CA GLY A 814 39.42 -39.93 -40.82
C GLY A 814 38.07 -39.28 -40.52
N ILE A 815 37.45 -39.66 -39.40
CA ILE A 815 36.20 -39.07 -38.91
C ILE A 815 36.39 -37.58 -38.65
N LYS A 816 37.46 -37.20 -37.93
CA LYS A 816 37.77 -35.79 -37.64
C LYS A 816 37.91 -34.96 -38.91
N THR A 817 38.72 -35.42 -39.86
CA THR A 817 38.88 -34.74 -41.15
C THR A 817 37.54 -34.58 -41.86
N ARG A 818 36.70 -35.63 -41.83
CA ARG A 818 35.40 -35.60 -42.50
C ARG A 818 34.43 -34.61 -41.85
N VAL A 819 34.37 -34.56 -40.53
CA VAL A 819 33.55 -33.60 -39.77
C VAL A 819 34.00 -32.16 -40.08
N GLN A 820 35.31 -31.90 -40.09
CA GLN A 820 35.88 -30.58 -40.43
C GLN A 820 35.51 -30.13 -41.85
N GLU A 821 35.61 -31.02 -42.83
CA GLU A 821 35.22 -30.74 -44.22
C GLU A 821 33.75 -30.36 -44.34
N ILE A 822 32.86 -31.05 -43.61
CA ILE A 822 31.42 -30.78 -43.62
C ILE A 822 31.13 -29.43 -43.00
N ILE A 823 31.67 -29.14 -41.81
CA ILE A 823 31.50 -27.85 -41.15
C ILE A 823 32.02 -26.72 -42.06
N ALA A 824 33.21 -26.86 -42.63
CA ALA A 824 33.78 -25.88 -43.56
C ALA A 824 32.92 -25.72 -44.84
N GLY A 825 32.32 -26.80 -45.33
CA GLY A 825 31.34 -26.78 -46.43
C GLY A 825 30.13 -25.92 -46.10
N LYS A 826 29.47 -26.17 -44.96
CA LYS A 826 28.29 -25.41 -44.52
C LYS A 826 28.59 -23.92 -44.29
N ILE A 827 29.80 -23.59 -43.80
CA ILE A 827 30.27 -22.21 -43.68
C ILE A 827 30.39 -21.55 -45.06
N ARG A 828 31.06 -22.20 -46.03
CA ARG A 828 31.20 -21.67 -47.41
C ARG A 828 29.85 -21.47 -48.10
N GLU A 829 28.87 -22.31 -47.78
CA GLU A 829 27.49 -22.22 -48.27
C GLU A 829 26.62 -21.21 -47.51
N ASN A 830 27.19 -20.42 -46.58
CA ASN A 830 26.48 -19.42 -45.78
C ASN A 830 25.28 -19.98 -44.99
N GLN A 831 25.31 -21.26 -44.59
CA GLN A 831 24.18 -21.89 -43.89
C GLN A 831 23.99 -21.37 -42.45
N PHE A 832 24.99 -20.74 -41.86
CA PHE A 832 24.97 -20.28 -40.47
C PHE A 832 24.76 -18.77 -40.31
N VAL A 833 24.44 -18.05 -41.39
CA VAL A 833 24.29 -16.57 -41.37
C VAL A 833 23.13 -16.11 -40.47
N ASN A 834 22.06 -16.93 -40.37
CA ASN A 834 20.85 -16.56 -39.64
C ASN A 834 20.77 -17.14 -38.22
N CYS A 835 21.82 -17.80 -37.73
CA CYS A 835 21.85 -18.35 -36.38
C CYS A 835 23.03 -17.80 -35.58
N ASN A 836 22.85 -17.63 -34.27
CA ASN A 836 23.88 -17.09 -33.37
C ASN A 836 24.91 -18.16 -32.96
N ILE A 837 25.39 -18.98 -33.91
CA ILE A 837 26.43 -19.99 -33.66
C ILE A 837 27.81 -19.34 -33.78
N THR A 838 28.66 -19.55 -32.78
CA THR A 838 30.02 -18.99 -32.75
C THR A 838 31.04 -20.00 -33.26
N THR A 839 32.23 -19.53 -33.63
CA THR A 839 33.35 -20.42 -33.98
C THR A 839 33.74 -21.35 -32.83
N LYS A 840 33.61 -20.87 -31.58
CA LYS A 840 33.78 -21.71 -30.38
C LYS A 840 32.75 -22.83 -30.31
N ASP A 841 31.48 -22.51 -30.56
CA ASP A 841 30.42 -23.54 -30.61
C ASP A 841 30.73 -24.59 -31.68
N LEU A 842 31.18 -24.18 -32.87
CA LEU A 842 31.54 -25.10 -33.96
C LEU A 842 32.68 -26.06 -33.58
N GLN A 843 33.71 -25.57 -32.88
CA GLN A 843 34.79 -26.42 -32.38
C GLN A 843 34.27 -27.43 -31.35
N THR A 844 33.41 -27.00 -30.43
CA THR A 844 32.77 -27.90 -29.46
C THR A 844 31.92 -28.96 -30.15
N ILE A 845 31.18 -28.60 -31.21
CA ILE A 845 30.43 -29.56 -32.02
C ILE A 845 31.38 -30.56 -32.69
N GLU A 846 32.45 -30.09 -33.32
CA GLU A 846 33.45 -30.97 -33.94
C GLU A 846 33.99 -32.00 -32.95
N ASP A 847 34.50 -31.54 -31.81
CA ASP A 847 35.11 -32.40 -30.80
C ASP A 847 34.10 -33.41 -30.24
N SER A 848 32.87 -32.95 -29.93
CA SER A 848 31.81 -33.81 -29.41
C SER A 848 31.35 -34.87 -30.41
N LEU A 849 31.20 -34.50 -31.69
CA LEU A 849 30.83 -35.45 -32.75
C LEU A 849 31.93 -36.47 -32.99
N VAL A 850 33.20 -36.05 -33.06
CA VAL A 850 34.35 -36.96 -33.24
C VAL A 850 34.42 -37.97 -32.09
N ASN A 851 34.30 -37.50 -30.84
CA ASN A 851 34.30 -38.36 -29.67
C ASN A 851 33.14 -39.37 -29.70
N THR A 852 31.93 -38.90 -30.04
CA THR A 852 30.74 -39.74 -30.08
C THR A 852 30.82 -40.78 -31.21
N PHE A 853 31.24 -40.40 -32.41
CA PHE A 853 31.46 -41.33 -33.52
C PHE A 853 32.54 -42.37 -33.22
N SER A 854 33.66 -41.95 -32.62
CA SER A 854 34.70 -42.87 -32.17
C SER A 854 34.15 -43.88 -31.16
N GLY A 855 33.29 -43.45 -30.22
CA GLY A 855 32.60 -44.35 -29.30
C GLY A 855 31.67 -45.36 -30.01
N ILE A 856 30.92 -44.90 -31.03
CA ILE A 856 30.00 -45.75 -31.81
C ILE A 856 30.75 -46.79 -32.64
N TYR A 857 31.83 -46.41 -33.32
CA TYR A 857 32.52 -47.27 -34.29
C TYR A 857 33.78 -47.97 -33.75
N HIS A 858 34.31 -47.58 -32.59
CA HIS A 858 35.51 -48.17 -31.98
C HIS A 858 35.26 -48.78 -30.57
N GLY A 859 34.05 -49.29 -30.31
CA GLY A 859 33.69 -49.93 -29.04
C GLY A 859 34.56 -51.14 -28.63
N ARG A 860 35.18 -51.01 -27.43
CA ARG A 860 36.01 -51.95 -26.65
C ARG A 860 37.33 -52.39 -27.30
N VAL A 861 38.43 -51.88 -26.74
CA VAL A 861 39.74 -52.55 -26.73
C VAL A 861 39.50 -54.02 -26.38
N LYS A 862 39.78 -54.94 -27.34
CA LYS A 862 39.97 -56.35 -27.00
C LYS A 862 41.09 -56.38 -25.97
N TYR A 863 40.80 -56.80 -24.74
CA TYR A 863 41.87 -57.22 -23.84
C TYR A 863 42.75 -58.19 -24.63
N PRO A 864 44.08 -57.97 -24.69
CA PRO A 864 44.97 -58.96 -25.24
C PRO A 864 44.63 -60.26 -24.54
N GLN A 865 44.26 -61.30 -25.28
CA GLN A 865 44.44 -62.63 -24.74
C GLN A 865 45.93 -62.75 -24.49
N ASP A 866 46.30 -62.72 -23.22
CA ASP A 866 47.68 -62.92 -22.80
C ASP A 866 48.18 -64.17 -23.51
N LYS A 867 49.18 -63.95 -24.37
CA LYS A 867 49.99 -65.03 -24.89
C LYS A 867 50.46 -65.80 -23.67
N ALA A 868 49.99 -67.04 -23.55
CA ALA A 868 50.57 -68.04 -22.68
C ALA A 868 52.08 -67.99 -22.85
N LYS A 869 52.76 -67.37 -21.88
CA LYS A 869 54.17 -67.64 -21.63
C LYS A 869 54.18 -68.96 -20.90
N GLU A 870 54.79 -69.95 -21.54
CA GLU A 870 55.33 -71.12 -20.86
C GLU A 870 56.06 -70.67 -19.60
N VAL A 871 55.52 -71.05 -18.45
CA VAL A 871 56.26 -71.07 -17.19
C VAL A 871 56.38 -72.54 -16.82
N SER A 872 57.61 -73.02 -16.87
CA SER A 872 58.03 -74.34 -16.42
C SER A 872 57.68 -74.53 -14.93
N PRO A 873 57.33 -75.75 -14.48
CA PRO A 873 56.65 -75.97 -13.21
C PRO A 873 57.63 -75.91 -12.03
N VAL A 874 57.29 -75.14 -11.00
CA VAL A 874 57.89 -75.28 -9.67
C VAL A 874 56.78 -75.56 -8.66
N ALA A 875 56.82 -76.80 -8.18
CA ALA A 875 56.34 -77.37 -6.93
C ALA A 875 55.08 -76.79 -6.26
N ALA A 876 54.06 -77.64 -6.20
CA ALA A 876 52.91 -77.54 -5.34
C ALA A 876 53.30 -77.53 -3.85
N ALA A 877 52.69 -76.62 -3.09
CA ALA A 877 52.47 -76.76 -1.66
C ALA A 877 50.97 -76.50 -1.40
N GLU A 878 50.35 -77.44 -0.72
CA GLU A 878 48.93 -77.57 -0.42
C GLU A 878 48.44 -76.56 0.64
N VAL A 879 47.21 -76.02 0.42
CA VAL A 879 46.03 -75.92 1.35
C VAL A 879 46.20 -75.07 2.64
N PRO A 880 45.21 -74.29 3.15
CA PRO A 880 43.76 -74.57 3.13
C PRO A 880 42.77 -73.42 2.82
N GLU A 881 41.56 -73.87 2.46
CA GLU A 881 40.28 -73.19 2.64
C GLU A 881 40.12 -72.60 4.05
N GLN A 882 39.67 -71.35 4.14
CA GLN A 882 38.90 -70.90 5.29
C GLN A 882 37.61 -70.21 4.84
N GLU A 883 36.55 -70.83 5.34
CA GLU A 883 35.15 -70.47 5.38
C GLU A 883 34.81 -69.10 6.00
N TYR A 884 33.68 -68.57 5.53
CA TYR A 884 32.67 -67.76 6.23
C TYR A 884 33.05 -66.41 6.88
N LYS A 885 32.52 -65.33 6.28
CA LYS A 885 31.34 -64.63 6.85
C LYS A 885 30.62 -63.77 5.83
#